data_AF-A0A7S1GVH5-F1
#
_entry.id   AF-A0A7S1GVH5-F1
#
_cell.length_a   1.000
_cell.length_b   1.000
_cell.length_c   1.000
_cell.angle_alpha   90.00
_cell.angle_beta   90.00
_cell.angle_gamma   90.00
#
_symmetry.space_group_name_H-M   'P 1'
#
loop_
_entity.id
_entity.type
_entity.pdbx_description
1 polymer ?
#
loop_
_entity_poly.entity_id
_entity_poly.type
_entity_poly.pdbx_seq_one_letter_code
_entity_poly.pdbx_strand_id
1 'polypeptide(L)'
;DNLVSEVLDECVKLLRKSGEDFNASIKTVESAHPCPQADAQARPVRLSCCAQGPVSIQFDTRTSLPAGARLSAYADEECSVELASFGGRSYATLMPASVPNGGFWYRMSGSVRDVQWGYRFTVSPVIMSDMVQARWLLWLLGPKTLKESHAMVLVQELCSLWTSVRLACPWRAAVGKLLACVLRAVPSVRGSKCVMEVIEGVRKEVMWRVAKDGGREGVDVGEGKDATLYLQTLVEMLGSYMPWMPEREDEDAPLLTPMSSEDLAGAPGEDEEMITLVKFCEDSKSVPTVQVASTLKESSACDDLKRLLDMMRHLSEGSRLQDDVLCSCWLAARGEYAVRESAEHPYRLGVSEAGCVRFEGAERLRVYLDSRCSSDGDDYLRLSLTEKQDPSTRLASYSGRFGVQKGGGDECLLVAGDAVWYHFGGLHGSDWGYRFVVVPEYSEDRRRDALSSDIGPLSLAARAMHAPSLCASGHEDGGSSANQGDSRRLSATDDCLIVRWVNQVHETDGYDPLSMPAASLALPTIDQGDPCFERLLEIPILLLRFRFAILQTFNALLGKRILPYVDLSLHAQGGSLASRISSLRDRIFFDVKASFIASALSHTRSLHTDLPLVVLDRRSPRSVLLQMSAQLALVPPSRLKGHEMAFRVQFTGEGAEGDNGPYRECISAACCDLESGATGLLLPCPNAASGGSAPFQHTYIIRHSAASPSDMEIFALMGRLLGVAMRTKLPLELHLSPLLWMRLVGQKPSSSHLGMFDAHAHRALSDIA
;
A
#
# COMPACT_ATOMS: atom_id res chain seq x y z
N ASP A 1 -21.52 -10.25 10.32
CA ASP A 1 -22.28 -10.48 9.07
C ASP A 1 -22.11 -9.36 8.05
N ASN A 2 -22.65 -8.16 8.26
CA ASN A 2 -22.52 -7.06 7.27
C ASN A 2 -21.07 -6.79 6.86
N LEU A 3 -20.13 -6.78 7.82
CA LEU A 3 -18.71 -6.58 7.55
C LEU A 3 -18.08 -7.68 6.70
N VAL A 4 -18.46 -8.93 6.96
CA VAL A 4 -17.98 -10.09 6.19
C VAL A 4 -18.52 -9.98 4.76
N SER A 5 -19.78 -9.60 4.59
CA SER A 5 -20.38 -9.38 3.27
C SER A 5 -19.70 -8.25 2.49
N GLU A 6 -19.29 -7.16 3.14
CA GLU A 6 -18.61 -6.04 2.49
C GLU A 6 -17.19 -6.39 2.05
N VAL A 7 -16.41 -7.04 2.93
CA VAL A 7 -15.05 -7.51 2.59
C VAL A 7 -15.11 -8.54 1.46
N LEU A 8 -16.12 -9.42 1.47
CA LEU A 8 -16.34 -10.39 0.40
C LEU A 8 -16.69 -9.74 -0.94
N ASP A 9 -17.56 -8.73 -0.92
CA ASP A 9 -17.89 -7.97 -2.13
C ASP A 9 -16.64 -7.28 -2.71
N GLU A 10 -15.77 -6.74 -1.85
CA GLU A 10 -14.48 -6.19 -2.26
C GLU A 10 -13.54 -7.27 -2.83
N CYS A 11 -13.47 -8.46 -2.20
CA CYS A 11 -12.71 -9.60 -2.73
C CYS A 11 -13.19 -9.98 -4.13
N VAL A 12 -14.50 -10.10 -4.32
CA VAL A 12 -15.13 -10.49 -5.59
C VAL A 12 -14.84 -9.45 -6.67
N LYS A 13 -14.97 -8.16 -6.34
CA LYS A 13 -14.65 -7.06 -7.27
C LYS A 13 -13.18 -7.07 -7.67
N LEU A 14 -12.27 -7.26 -6.72
CA LEU A 14 -10.84 -7.39 -6.98
C LEU A 14 -10.54 -8.60 -7.87
N LEU A 15 -11.11 -9.77 -7.56
CA LEU A 15 -10.94 -10.98 -8.38
C LEU A 15 -11.46 -10.80 -9.80
N ARG A 16 -12.59 -10.11 -9.97
CA ARG A 16 -13.19 -9.84 -11.28
C ARG A 16 -12.37 -8.85 -12.08
N LYS A 17 -12.04 -7.69 -11.50
CA LYS A 17 -11.15 -6.70 -12.11
C LYS A 17 -9.82 -7.35 -12.48
N SER A 18 -9.28 -8.18 -11.59
CA SER A 18 -8.04 -8.91 -11.85
C SER A 18 -8.20 -9.95 -12.98
N GLY A 19 -9.31 -10.68 -13.06
CA GLY A 19 -9.58 -11.56 -14.20
C GLY A 19 -9.73 -10.81 -15.53
N GLU A 20 -10.42 -9.67 -15.52
CA GLU A 20 -10.64 -8.79 -16.68
C GLU A 20 -9.34 -8.13 -17.15
N ASP A 21 -8.60 -7.50 -16.24
CA ASP A 21 -7.30 -6.87 -16.51
C ASP A 21 -6.28 -7.91 -16.99
N PHE A 22 -6.26 -9.10 -16.38
CA PHE A 22 -5.40 -10.20 -16.83
C PHE A 22 -5.74 -10.62 -18.26
N ASN A 23 -7.02 -10.88 -18.56
CA ASN A 23 -7.46 -11.26 -19.90
C ASN A 23 -7.16 -10.19 -20.95
N ALA A 24 -7.37 -8.90 -20.62
CA ALA A 24 -7.03 -7.77 -21.49
C ALA A 24 -5.52 -7.59 -21.68
N SER A 25 -4.71 -8.14 -20.78
CA SER A 25 -3.25 -8.05 -20.78
C SER A 25 -2.57 -9.23 -21.48
N ILE A 26 -3.29 -10.30 -21.81
CA ILE A 26 -2.71 -11.40 -22.58
C ILE A 26 -2.47 -10.92 -24.01
N LYS A 27 -1.20 -10.96 -24.45
CA LYS A 27 -0.86 -10.75 -25.86
C LYS A 27 -0.50 -12.06 -26.52
N THR A 28 -1.17 -12.33 -27.63
CA THR A 28 -0.80 -13.44 -28.52
C THR A 28 0.02 -12.87 -29.67
N VAL A 29 1.18 -13.45 -29.91
CA VAL A 29 2.05 -13.13 -31.02
C VAL A 29 2.17 -14.36 -31.89
N GLU A 30 1.95 -14.20 -33.19
CA GLU A 30 2.07 -15.27 -34.17
C GLU A 30 2.77 -14.80 -35.43
N SER A 31 3.57 -15.67 -36.03
CA SER A 31 4.20 -15.43 -37.32
C SER A 31 3.21 -15.65 -38.46
N ALA A 32 3.42 -14.96 -39.58
CA ALA A 32 2.76 -15.31 -40.84
C ALA A 32 3.15 -16.73 -41.30
N HIS A 33 2.27 -17.38 -42.06
CA HIS A 33 2.51 -18.69 -42.66
C HIS A 33 2.46 -18.60 -44.20
N PRO A 34 3.48 -19.08 -44.93
CA PRO A 34 4.75 -19.65 -44.45
C PRO A 34 5.62 -18.64 -43.69
N CYS A 35 6.43 -19.11 -42.74
CA CYS A 35 7.23 -18.24 -41.87
C CYS A 35 8.21 -17.41 -42.71
N PRO A 36 8.22 -16.06 -42.60
CA PRO A 36 9.16 -15.22 -43.35
C PRO A 36 10.61 -15.54 -42.99
N GLN A 37 11.54 -15.35 -43.93
CA GLN A 37 12.98 -15.44 -43.67
C GLN A 37 13.37 -14.44 -42.56
N ALA A 38 14.38 -14.79 -41.77
CA ALA A 38 14.84 -14.13 -40.53
C ALA A 38 14.46 -12.65 -40.37
N ASP A 39 13.98 -12.28 -39.18
CA ASP A 39 13.59 -10.90 -38.89
C ASP A 39 14.83 -10.00 -38.83
N ALA A 40 14.93 -9.06 -39.77
CA ALA A 40 16.03 -8.08 -39.84
C ALA A 40 16.03 -7.11 -38.64
N GLN A 41 14.87 -6.88 -38.03
CA GLN A 41 14.67 -5.96 -36.90
C GLN A 41 13.88 -6.66 -35.79
N ALA A 42 14.21 -6.32 -34.54
CA ALA A 42 13.44 -6.78 -33.39
C ALA A 42 12.06 -6.12 -33.38
N ARG A 43 11.06 -6.83 -32.86
CA ARG A 43 9.67 -6.37 -32.77
C ARG A 43 9.25 -6.20 -31.31
N PRO A 44 8.51 -5.14 -30.96
CA PRO A 44 8.13 -4.90 -29.58
C PRO A 44 6.88 -5.69 -29.20
N VAL A 45 6.86 -6.24 -27.98
CA VAL A 45 5.67 -6.75 -27.29
C VAL A 45 5.45 -5.91 -26.05
N ARG A 46 4.45 -5.03 -26.10
CA ARG A 46 4.07 -4.15 -24.97
C ARG A 46 2.83 -4.68 -24.30
N LEU A 47 2.81 -4.92 -23.00
CA LEU A 47 1.58 -5.27 -22.28
C LEU A 47 0.80 -3.98 -21.94
N SER A 48 -0.53 -4.06 -22.01
CA SER A 48 -1.44 -2.94 -21.78
C SER A 48 -1.49 -2.53 -20.30
N CYS A 49 -1.18 -3.47 -19.40
CA CYS A 49 -1.24 -3.26 -17.96
C CYS A 49 0.05 -2.65 -17.40
N CYS A 50 -0.12 -1.91 -16.31
CA CYS A 50 0.89 -1.24 -15.48
C CYS A 50 1.94 -2.18 -14.83
N ALA A 51 2.12 -3.39 -15.35
CA ALA A 51 2.92 -4.45 -14.74
C ALA A 51 4.42 -4.12 -14.81
N GLN A 52 4.95 -3.57 -13.72
CA GLN A 52 6.38 -3.55 -13.42
C GLN A 52 6.81 -4.89 -12.79
N GLY A 53 6.34 -6.02 -13.31
CA GLY A 53 6.50 -7.35 -12.73
C GLY A 53 6.93 -8.42 -13.75
N PRO A 54 7.32 -9.62 -13.28
CA PRO A 54 7.72 -10.70 -14.17
C PRO A 54 6.58 -11.12 -15.11
N VAL A 55 6.95 -11.60 -16.29
CA VAL A 55 6.02 -12.00 -17.36
C VAL A 55 6.31 -13.43 -17.76
N SER A 56 5.25 -14.21 -18.01
CA SER A 56 5.34 -15.57 -18.51
C SER A 56 5.19 -15.57 -20.04
N ILE A 57 6.09 -16.27 -20.74
CA ILE A 57 6.02 -16.49 -22.19
C ILE A 57 5.76 -17.97 -22.43
N GLN A 58 4.63 -18.28 -23.06
CA GLN A 58 4.21 -19.65 -23.33
C GLN A 58 4.04 -19.88 -24.83
N PHE A 59 4.72 -20.88 -25.37
CA PHE A 59 4.64 -21.22 -26.79
C PHE A 59 3.46 -22.15 -27.08
N ASP A 60 2.77 -21.93 -28.21
CA ASP A 60 1.77 -22.86 -28.72
C ASP A 60 2.48 -24.18 -29.08
N THR A 61 1.88 -25.30 -28.70
CA THR A 61 2.35 -26.66 -29.03
C THR A 61 2.62 -26.92 -30.52
N ARG A 62 2.08 -26.09 -31.42
CA ARG A 62 2.33 -26.19 -32.87
C ARG A 62 3.48 -25.29 -33.36
N THR A 63 4.15 -24.56 -32.47
CA THR A 63 5.35 -23.80 -32.80
C THR A 63 6.48 -24.74 -33.19
N SER A 64 7.06 -24.54 -34.37
CA SER A 64 8.19 -25.35 -34.84
C SER A 64 9.15 -24.45 -35.59
N LEU A 65 10.34 -24.23 -35.02
CA LEU A 65 11.39 -23.46 -35.69
C LEU A 65 12.28 -24.41 -36.52
N PRO A 66 12.74 -23.99 -37.72
CA PRO A 66 13.69 -24.79 -38.52
C PRO A 66 15.03 -25.00 -37.80
N ALA A 67 15.75 -26.04 -38.23
CA ALA A 67 17.07 -26.36 -37.69
C ALA A 67 18.04 -25.18 -37.86
N GLY A 68 18.57 -24.67 -36.73
CA GLY A 68 19.46 -23.52 -36.69
C GLY A 68 18.78 -22.15 -36.56
N ALA A 69 17.45 -22.08 -36.57
CA ALA A 69 16.73 -20.87 -36.20
C ALA A 69 16.48 -20.74 -34.70
N ARG A 70 16.57 -19.51 -34.20
CA ARG A 70 16.26 -19.13 -32.83
C ARG A 70 15.35 -17.91 -32.78
N LEU A 71 14.33 -17.97 -31.94
CA LEU A 71 13.58 -16.80 -31.50
C LEU A 71 14.20 -16.32 -30.18
N SER A 72 14.60 -15.07 -30.07
CA SER A 72 15.17 -14.50 -28.84
C SER A 72 14.36 -13.29 -28.38
N ALA A 73 14.20 -13.15 -27.07
CA ALA A 73 13.60 -12.01 -26.39
C ALA A 73 14.70 -11.14 -25.77
N TYR A 74 14.52 -9.82 -25.79
CA TYR A 74 15.49 -8.79 -25.41
C TYR A 74 14.83 -7.68 -24.58
N ALA A 75 15.59 -7.04 -23.70
CA ALA A 75 15.10 -5.94 -22.86
C ALA A 75 14.96 -4.61 -23.63
N ASP A 76 15.69 -4.48 -24.73
CA ASP A 76 15.89 -3.26 -25.52
C ASP A 76 15.78 -3.54 -27.03
N GLU A 77 15.57 -2.48 -27.82
CA GLU A 77 15.37 -2.57 -29.27
C GLU A 77 16.66 -3.00 -29.98
N GLU A 78 17.80 -2.54 -29.47
CA GLU A 78 19.15 -2.81 -29.97
C GLU A 78 19.58 -4.26 -29.73
N CYS A 79 18.76 -5.07 -29.06
CA CYS A 79 19.05 -6.46 -28.70
C CYS A 79 20.34 -6.63 -27.88
N SER A 80 20.69 -5.63 -27.06
CA SER A 80 21.91 -5.62 -26.25
C SER A 80 21.82 -6.50 -25.00
N VAL A 81 20.62 -6.67 -24.43
CA VAL A 81 20.38 -7.52 -23.27
C VAL A 81 19.38 -8.62 -23.62
N GLU A 82 19.87 -9.84 -23.85
CA GLU A 82 19.05 -11.01 -24.12
C GLU A 82 18.39 -11.53 -22.82
N LEU A 83 17.05 -11.63 -22.84
CA LEU A 83 16.24 -12.12 -21.73
C LEU A 83 16.04 -13.65 -21.81
N ALA A 84 15.80 -14.17 -23.02
CA ALA A 84 15.58 -15.61 -23.26
C ALA A 84 15.77 -15.96 -24.75
N SER A 85 16.15 -17.20 -25.05
CA SER A 85 16.28 -17.72 -26.42
C SER A 85 15.60 -19.07 -26.59
N PHE A 86 15.00 -19.30 -27.75
CA PHE A 86 14.21 -20.48 -28.09
C PHE A 86 14.66 -21.04 -29.43
N GLY A 87 14.95 -22.35 -29.53
CA GLY A 87 15.28 -23.01 -30.78
C GLY A 87 14.66 -24.41 -30.88
N GLY A 88 14.44 -24.88 -32.11
CA GLY A 88 13.93 -26.22 -32.40
C GLY A 88 12.43 -26.43 -32.15
N ARG A 89 12.04 -27.67 -31.79
CA ARG A 89 10.69 -28.08 -31.36
C ARG A 89 10.66 -28.16 -29.84
N SER A 90 10.81 -27.02 -29.15
CA SER A 90 10.76 -27.01 -27.68
C SER A 90 9.34 -26.68 -27.21
N TYR A 91 8.79 -27.52 -26.33
CA TYR A 91 7.42 -27.47 -25.81
C TYR A 91 7.31 -26.77 -24.44
N ALA A 92 8.42 -26.21 -23.95
CA ALA A 92 8.46 -25.65 -22.60
C ALA A 92 7.75 -24.30 -22.50
N THR A 93 6.88 -24.18 -21.49
CA THR A 93 6.59 -22.87 -20.88
C THR A 93 7.91 -22.38 -20.30
N LEU A 94 8.49 -21.29 -20.81
CA LEU A 94 9.70 -20.76 -20.17
C LEU A 94 9.32 -20.05 -18.87
N MET A 95 10.20 -20.26 -17.89
CA MET A 95 10.19 -19.61 -16.58
C MET A 95 9.96 -18.08 -16.70
N PRO A 96 9.42 -17.45 -15.64
CA PRO A 96 9.15 -16.02 -15.63
C PRO A 96 10.40 -15.21 -16.05
N ALA A 97 10.32 -14.51 -17.17
CA ALA A 97 11.32 -13.50 -17.50
C ALA A 97 10.88 -12.21 -16.79
N SER A 98 11.77 -11.61 -15.98
CA SER A 98 11.51 -10.25 -15.50
C SER A 98 11.60 -9.31 -16.70
N VAL A 99 10.46 -8.75 -17.11
CA VAL A 99 10.41 -7.87 -18.27
C VAL A 99 10.43 -6.42 -17.78
N PRO A 100 11.50 -5.66 -18.00
CA PRO A 100 11.54 -4.26 -17.63
C PRO A 100 10.48 -3.47 -18.41
N ASN A 101 9.86 -2.48 -17.76
CA ASN A 101 9.01 -1.48 -18.42
C ASN A 101 7.73 -2.00 -19.12
N GLY A 102 7.18 -3.13 -18.68
CA GLY A 102 5.88 -3.62 -19.18
C GLY A 102 5.92 -4.14 -20.62
N GLY A 103 7.09 -4.48 -21.17
CA GLY A 103 7.23 -5.07 -22.49
C GLY A 103 8.66 -5.45 -22.86
N PHE A 104 8.84 -6.34 -23.82
CA PHE A 104 10.13 -6.80 -24.32
C PHE A 104 10.18 -6.75 -25.84
N TRP A 105 11.39 -6.84 -26.40
CA TRP A 105 11.60 -6.96 -27.84
C TRP A 105 11.88 -8.41 -28.20
N TYR A 106 11.47 -8.88 -29.38
CA TYR A 106 11.82 -10.23 -29.82
C TYR A 106 12.27 -10.25 -31.27
N ARG A 107 13.14 -11.21 -31.62
CA ARG A 107 13.69 -11.36 -32.97
C ARG A 107 13.92 -12.82 -33.30
N MET A 108 13.58 -13.22 -34.53
CA MET A 108 13.96 -14.53 -35.08
C MET A 108 15.26 -14.43 -35.88
N SER A 109 16.24 -15.26 -35.56
CA SER A 109 17.56 -15.34 -36.23
C SER A 109 17.83 -16.75 -36.76
N GLY A 110 18.52 -16.90 -37.89
CA GLY A 110 18.95 -18.20 -38.45
C GLY A 110 18.58 -18.44 -39.92
N SER A 111 19.26 -19.40 -40.57
CA SER A 111 19.06 -19.74 -41.99
C SER A 111 17.91 -20.74 -42.15
N VAL A 112 16.88 -20.33 -42.87
CA VAL A 112 15.62 -21.07 -43.04
C VAL A 112 15.61 -21.70 -44.44
N ARG A 113 15.90 -23.00 -44.55
CA ARG A 113 15.53 -23.80 -45.74
C ARG A 113 14.39 -24.72 -45.33
N ASP A 114 13.26 -24.62 -46.02
CA ASP A 114 12.02 -25.39 -45.85
C ASP A 114 11.28 -25.25 -44.50
N VAL A 115 10.34 -24.28 -44.42
CA VAL A 115 9.44 -24.14 -43.27
C VAL A 115 7.98 -24.05 -43.68
N GLN A 116 7.19 -25.03 -43.26
CA GLN A 116 5.72 -25.05 -43.40
C GLN A 116 4.99 -24.41 -42.20
N TRP A 117 5.63 -24.30 -41.02
CA TRP A 117 5.02 -23.85 -39.76
C TRP A 117 5.93 -22.84 -39.03
N GLY A 118 5.41 -21.72 -38.54
CA GLY A 118 6.19 -20.70 -37.82
C GLY A 118 6.05 -20.77 -36.29
N TYR A 119 6.04 -19.61 -35.62
CA TYR A 119 5.92 -19.49 -34.17
C TYR A 119 4.61 -18.85 -33.74
N ARG A 120 4.10 -19.29 -32.59
CA ARG A 120 3.01 -18.64 -31.88
C ARG A 120 3.27 -18.73 -30.39
N PHE A 121 3.22 -17.61 -29.70
CA PHE A 121 3.39 -17.57 -28.25
C PHE A 121 2.45 -16.56 -27.61
N THR A 122 2.09 -16.82 -26.36
CA THR A 122 1.28 -15.96 -25.53
C THR A 122 2.13 -15.39 -24.41
N VAL A 123 1.93 -14.11 -24.14
CA VAL A 123 2.62 -13.35 -23.10
C VAL A 123 1.58 -12.93 -22.08
N SER A 124 1.82 -13.25 -20.81
CA SER A 124 0.92 -12.92 -19.70
C SER A 124 1.68 -12.43 -18.47
N PRO A 125 1.20 -11.40 -17.75
CA PRO A 125 1.84 -10.96 -16.50
C PRO A 125 1.79 -12.07 -15.45
N VAL A 126 2.84 -12.22 -14.64
CA VAL A 126 2.85 -13.17 -13.51
C VAL A 126 2.15 -12.52 -12.33
N ILE A 127 1.01 -13.11 -11.95
CA ILE A 127 0.17 -12.87 -10.76
C ILE A 127 0.08 -11.40 -10.32
N MET A 128 -1.06 -10.80 -10.60
CA MET A 128 -1.37 -9.42 -10.23
C MET A 128 -1.53 -9.28 -8.71
N SER A 129 -1.15 -8.10 -8.20
CA SER A 129 -1.35 -7.65 -6.81
C SER A 129 -2.74 -8.00 -6.26
N ASP A 130 -3.75 -7.87 -7.12
CA ASP A 130 -5.17 -7.96 -6.76
C ASP A 130 -5.60 -9.40 -6.44
N MET A 131 -4.93 -10.41 -6.99
CA MET A 131 -5.20 -11.83 -6.68
C MET A 131 -4.48 -12.27 -5.41
N VAL A 132 -3.28 -11.73 -5.18
CA VAL A 132 -2.59 -11.88 -3.90
C VAL A 132 -3.44 -11.22 -2.81
N GLN A 133 -3.99 -10.03 -3.07
CA GLN A 133 -4.92 -9.33 -2.18
C GLN A 133 -6.22 -10.10 -1.97
N ALA A 134 -6.87 -10.61 -3.02
CA ALA A 134 -8.08 -11.40 -2.86
C ALA A 134 -7.83 -12.72 -2.14
N ARG A 135 -6.70 -13.39 -2.40
CA ARG A 135 -6.27 -14.57 -1.64
C ARG A 135 -6.00 -14.24 -0.19
N TRP A 136 -5.40 -13.09 0.08
CA TRP A 136 -5.14 -12.59 1.42
C TRP A 136 -6.44 -12.23 2.15
N LEU A 137 -7.40 -11.57 1.49
CA LEU A 137 -8.70 -11.23 2.05
C LEU A 137 -9.58 -12.46 2.29
N LEU A 138 -9.54 -13.48 1.41
CA LEU A 138 -10.20 -14.76 1.62
C LEU A 138 -9.56 -15.56 2.76
N TRP A 139 -8.24 -15.51 2.86
CA TRP A 139 -7.48 -16.07 3.98
C TRP A 139 -7.79 -15.34 5.30
N LEU A 140 -7.96 -14.01 5.26
CA LEU A 140 -8.34 -13.15 6.39
C LEU A 140 -9.73 -13.44 6.96
N LEU A 141 -10.67 -13.89 6.12
CA LEU A 141 -11.96 -14.35 6.59
C LEU A 141 -11.79 -15.72 7.28
N GLY A 142 -11.06 -16.64 6.66
CA GLY A 142 -10.80 -17.95 7.23
C GLY A 142 -12.07 -18.83 7.35
N PRO A 143 -11.90 -20.13 7.62
CA PRO A 143 -12.99 -21.09 7.52
C PRO A 143 -14.09 -20.90 8.56
N LYS A 144 -13.80 -20.26 9.69
CA LYS A 144 -14.74 -20.09 10.81
C LYS A 144 -15.67 -18.88 10.68
N THR A 145 -15.38 -17.90 9.81
CA THR A 145 -16.24 -16.71 9.66
C THR A 145 -17.14 -16.76 8.42
N LEU A 146 -16.86 -17.67 7.49
CA LEU A 146 -17.64 -17.84 6.27
C LEU A 146 -18.94 -18.60 6.59
N LYS A 147 -20.06 -17.89 6.51
CA LYS A 147 -21.39 -18.50 6.51
C LYS A 147 -21.65 -19.16 5.16
N GLU A 148 -22.58 -20.10 5.15
CA GLU A 148 -23.00 -20.79 3.93
C GLU A 148 -23.45 -19.83 2.82
N SER A 149 -24.24 -18.81 3.15
CA SER A 149 -24.68 -17.77 2.20
C SER A 149 -23.51 -17.01 1.57
N HIS A 150 -22.48 -16.68 2.35
CA HIS A 150 -21.28 -16.00 1.90
C HIS A 150 -20.40 -16.89 1.02
N ALA A 151 -20.25 -18.17 1.40
CA ALA A 151 -19.51 -19.15 0.63
C ALA A 151 -20.16 -19.43 -0.72
N MET A 152 -21.50 -19.47 -0.80
CA MET A 152 -22.22 -19.65 -2.06
C MET A 152 -21.94 -18.54 -3.07
N VAL A 153 -21.92 -17.27 -2.63
CA VAL A 153 -21.60 -16.13 -3.51
C VAL A 153 -20.17 -16.24 -4.04
N LEU A 154 -19.20 -16.53 -3.17
CA LEU A 154 -17.81 -16.73 -3.59
C LEU A 154 -17.65 -17.89 -4.57
N VAL A 155 -18.29 -19.02 -4.30
CA VAL A 155 -18.23 -20.20 -5.15
C VAL A 155 -18.80 -19.89 -6.54
N GLN A 156 -19.94 -19.18 -6.63
CA GLN A 156 -20.51 -18.76 -7.91
C GLN A 156 -19.54 -17.86 -8.70
N GLU A 157 -18.94 -16.88 -8.04
CA GLU A 157 -18.01 -15.94 -8.66
C GLU A 157 -16.70 -16.61 -9.09
N LEU A 158 -16.11 -17.47 -8.25
CA LEU A 158 -14.91 -18.22 -8.58
C LEU A 158 -15.16 -19.22 -9.73
N CYS A 159 -16.32 -19.87 -9.76
CA CYS A 159 -16.71 -20.76 -10.87
C CYS A 159 -16.90 -19.96 -12.17
N SER A 160 -17.56 -18.80 -12.11
CA SER A 160 -17.69 -17.89 -13.25
C SER A 160 -16.31 -17.47 -13.79
N LEU A 161 -15.40 -17.04 -12.91
CA LEU A 161 -14.02 -16.66 -13.28
C LEU A 161 -13.22 -17.84 -13.84
N TRP A 162 -13.44 -19.05 -13.33
CA TRP A 162 -12.83 -20.26 -13.89
C TRP A 162 -13.25 -20.49 -15.34
N THR A 163 -14.53 -20.30 -15.65
CA THR A 163 -15.08 -20.49 -16.99
C THR A 163 -14.70 -19.39 -17.98
N SER A 164 -14.45 -18.17 -17.50
CA SER A 164 -14.14 -17.01 -18.36
C SER A 164 -12.66 -16.88 -18.76
N VAL A 165 -11.77 -17.70 -18.19
CA VAL A 165 -10.30 -17.59 -18.39
C VAL A 165 -9.76 -18.73 -19.27
N ARG A 166 -8.82 -18.40 -20.16
CA ARG A 166 -8.23 -19.36 -21.11
C ARG A 166 -7.45 -20.48 -20.41
N LEU A 167 -7.39 -21.63 -21.10
CA LEU A 167 -6.96 -22.95 -20.62
C LEU A 167 -5.51 -23.07 -20.12
N ALA A 168 -4.61 -22.17 -20.50
CA ALA A 168 -3.18 -22.28 -20.21
C ALA A 168 -2.69 -21.28 -19.14
N CYS A 169 -3.62 -20.61 -18.45
CA CYS A 169 -3.30 -19.49 -17.58
C CYS A 169 -2.95 -19.94 -16.14
N PRO A 170 -1.82 -19.47 -15.56
CA PRO A 170 -1.51 -19.60 -14.13
C PRO A 170 -2.63 -19.06 -13.22
N TRP A 171 -3.44 -18.14 -13.75
CA TRP A 171 -4.65 -17.62 -13.11
C TRP A 171 -5.67 -18.71 -12.74
N ARG A 172 -5.89 -19.71 -13.62
CA ARG A 172 -6.82 -20.82 -13.32
C ARG A 172 -6.34 -21.62 -12.14
N ALA A 173 -5.05 -21.93 -12.06
CA ALA A 173 -4.46 -22.65 -10.93
C ALA A 173 -4.73 -21.95 -9.58
N ALA A 174 -4.63 -20.62 -9.56
CA ALA A 174 -4.90 -19.85 -8.36
C ALA A 174 -6.38 -19.76 -8.00
N VAL A 175 -7.27 -19.55 -8.98
CA VAL A 175 -8.73 -19.60 -8.78
C VAL A 175 -9.16 -20.98 -8.27
N GLY A 176 -8.57 -22.05 -8.78
CA GLY A 176 -8.79 -23.43 -8.30
C GLY A 176 -8.36 -23.62 -6.85
N LYS A 177 -7.19 -23.10 -6.46
CA LYS A 177 -6.73 -23.12 -5.06
C LYS A 177 -7.68 -22.34 -4.15
N LEU A 178 -8.14 -21.17 -4.57
CA LEU A 178 -9.12 -20.37 -3.81
C LEU A 178 -10.45 -21.11 -3.65
N LEU A 179 -10.95 -21.71 -4.74
CA LEU A 179 -12.17 -22.50 -4.72
C LEU A 179 -12.03 -23.69 -3.77
N ALA A 180 -10.92 -24.43 -3.83
CA ALA A 180 -10.63 -25.52 -2.91
C ALA A 180 -10.59 -25.06 -1.44
N CYS A 181 -10.00 -23.89 -1.15
CA CYS A 181 -10.02 -23.32 0.20
C CYS A 181 -11.43 -23.03 0.70
N VAL A 182 -12.30 -22.44 -0.13
CA VAL A 182 -13.70 -22.15 0.24
C VAL A 182 -14.50 -23.44 0.43
N LEU A 183 -14.32 -24.44 -0.45
CA LEU A 183 -14.97 -25.75 -0.34
C LEU A 183 -14.49 -26.57 0.88
N ARG A 184 -13.25 -26.37 1.31
CA ARG A 184 -12.71 -26.94 2.56
C ARG A 184 -13.32 -26.24 3.78
N ALA A 185 -13.42 -24.92 3.74
CA ALA A 185 -13.98 -24.09 4.80
C ALA A 185 -15.47 -24.37 5.06
N VAL A 186 -16.26 -24.53 4.00
CA VAL A 186 -17.72 -24.69 4.08
C VAL A 186 -18.14 -25.91 3.26
N PRO A 187 -18.19 -27.11 3.86
CA PRO A 187 -18.50 -28.34 3.12
C PRO A 187 -19.88 -28.38 2.46
N SER A 188 -20.87 -27.64 2.99
CA SER A 188 -22.25 -27.68 2.50
C SER A 188 -22.43 -27.11 1.09
N VAL A 189 -21.52 -26.26 0.62
CA VAL A 189 -21.58 -25.66 -0.72
C VAL A 189 -20.93 -26.52 -1.82
N ARG A 190 -20.34 -27.68 -1.48
CA ARG A 190 -19.67 -28.60 -2.42
C ARG A 190 -20.60 -29.15 -3.50
N GLY A 191 -21.85 -29.42 -3.15
CA GLY A 191 -22.86 -29.94 -4.08
C GLY A 191 -23.53 -28.88 -4.96
N SER A 192 -23.06 -27.63 -4.94
CA SER A 192 -23.66 -26.56 -5.73
C SER A 192 -23.48 -26.80 -7.23
N LYS A 193 -24.53 -26.45 -8.01
CA LYS A 193 -24.57 -26.69 -9.46
C LYS A 193 -23.36 -26.13 -10.21
N CYS A 194 -22.90 -24.93 -9.84
CA CYS A 194 -21.74 -24.28 -10.46
C CYS A 194 -20.42 -25.04 -10.21
N VAL A 195 -20.23 -25.64 -9.03
CA VAL A 195 -19.05 -26.47 -8.74
C VAL A 195 -19.07 -27.73 -9.61
N MET A 196 -20.23 -28.38 -9.73
CA MET A 196 -20.40 -29.57 -10.57
C MET A 196 -20.14 -29.26 -12.05
N GLU A 197 -20.60 -28.10 -12.55
CA GLU A 197 -20.33 -27.65 -13.91
C GLU A 197 -18.84 -27.40 -14.16
N VAL A 198 -18.11 -26.82 -13.20
CA VAL A 198 -16.65 -26.64 -13.29
C VAL A 198 -15.95 -27.99 -13.33
N ILE A 199 -16.30 -28.93 -12.44
CA ILE A 199 -15.70 -30.26 -12.38
C ILE A 199 -15.93 -31.02 -13.70
N GLU A 200 -17.16 -31.05 -14.20
CA GLU A 200 -17.49 -31.73 -15.46
C GLU A 200 -16.79 -31.07 -16.66
N GLY A 201 -16.65 -29.73 -16.64
CA GLY A 201 -15.86 -29.00 -17.64
C GLY A 201 -14.39 -29.41 -17.63
N VAL A 202 -13.77 -29.51 -16.44
CA VAL A 202 -12.38 -29.98 -16.30
C VAL A 202 -12.24 -31.42 -16.77
N ARG A 203 -13.20 -32.30 -16.44
CA ARG A 203 -13.20 -33.71 -16.86
C ARG A 203 -13.25 -33.85 -18.38
N LYS A 204 -14.16 -33.13 -19.05
CA LYS A 204 -14.27 -33.11 -20.52
C LYS A 204 -12.98 -32.61 -21.18
N GLU A 205 -12.33 -31.62 -20.59
CA GLU A 205 -11.08 -31.08 -21.08
C GLU A 205 -9.92 -32.08 -20.96
N VAL A 206 -9.78 -32.75 -19.81
CA VAL A 206 -8.79 -33.82 -19.62
C VAL A 206 -9.00 -34.91 -20.66
N MET A 207 -10.24 -35.35 -20.87
CA MET A 207 -10.57 -36.35 -21.90
C MET A 207 -10.22 -35.87 -23.31
N TRP A 208 -10.48 -34.61 -23.65
CA TRP A 208 -10.13 -34.03 -24.95
C TRP A 208 -8.60 -33.98 -25.18
N ARG A 209 -7.83 -33.61 -24.14
CA ARG A 209 -6.35 -33.57 -24.22
C ARG A 209 -5.75 -34.96 -24.37
N VAL A 210 -6.20 -35.91 -23.56
CA VAL A 210 -5.79 -37.32 -23.66
C VAL A 210 -6.09 -37.88 -25.05
N ALA A 211 -7.27 -37.59 -25.61
CA ALA A 211 -7.63 -38.01 -26.96
C ALA A 211 -6.77 -37.36 -28.06
N LYS A 212 -6.31 -36.12 -27.85
CA LYS A 212 -5.48 -35.38 -28.80
C LYS A 212 -4.01 -35.81 -28.76
N ASP A 213 -3.49 -36.11 -27.56
CA ASP A 213 -2.11 -36.55 -27.36
C ASP A 213 -1.93 -38.06 -27.66
N GLY A 214 -3.00 -38.86 -27.53
CA GLY A 214 -3.04 -40.29 -27.87
C GLY A 214 -3.02 -40.64 -29.37
N GLY A 215 -2.83 -39.65 -30.26
CA GLY A 215 -2.80 -39.85 -31.72
C GLY A 215 -1.40 -39.90 -32.36
N ARG A 216 -0.31 -39.84 -31.58
CA ARG A 216 1.06 -39.91 -32.10
C ARG A 216 1.89 -40.93 -31.32
N GLU A 217 1.90 -42.16 -31.80
CA GLU A 217 2.92 -43.14 -31.41
C GLU A 217 4.31 -42.60 -31.82
N GLY A 218 5.21 -42.43 -30.84
CA GLY A 218 6.65 -42.27 -31.09
C GLY A 218 7.30 -40.91 -30.82
N VAL A 219 6.71 -40.00 -30.02
CA VAL A 219 7.43 -38.83 -29.51
C VAL A 219 7.43 -38.87 -27.98
N ASP A 220 8.59 -38.67 -27.38
CA ASP A 220 8.81 -38.66 -25.93
C ASP A 220 8.02 -37.51 -25.27
N VAL A 221 6.81 -37.82 -24.77
CA VAL A 221 5.86 -36.86 -24.18
C VAL A 221 6.13 -36.74 -22.68
N GLY A 222 7.14 -35.95 -22.31
CA GLY A 222 7.46 -35.63 -20.91
C GLY A 222 6.48 -34.63 -20.28
N GLU A 223 6.13 -33.54 -20.99
CA GLU A 223 5.41 -32.40 -20.39
C GLU A 223 3.87 -32.42 -20.60
N GLY A 224 3.37 -33.15 -21.61
CA GLY A 224 1.92 -33.36 -21.79
C GLY A 224 1.31 -34.19 -20.65
N LYS A 225 2.14 -35.03 -20.02
CA LYS A 225 1.81 -35.71 -18.77
C LYS A 225 1.67 -34.73 -17.61
N ASP A 226 2.49 -33.69 -17.48
CA ASP A 226 2.41 -32.76 -16.34
C ASP A 226 1.16 -31.89 -16.30
N ALA A 227 0.69 -31.37 -17.44
CA ALA A 227 -0.55 -30.58 -17.46
C ALA A 227 -1.80 -31.45 -17.29
N THR A 228 -1.76 -32.67 -17.83
CA THR A 228 -2.84 -33.66 -17.67
C THR A 228 -2.85 -34.21 -16.24
N LEU A 229 -1.68 -34.53 -15.67
CA LEU A 229 -1.47 -34.88 -14.27
C LEU A 229 -1.89 -33.74 -13.36
N TYR A 230 -1.54 -32.49 -13.65
CA TYR A 230 -2.00 -31.34 -12.88
C TYR A 230 -3.52 -31.21 -12.86
N LEU A 231 -4.18 -31.31 -14.01
CA LEU A 231 -5.64 -31.28 -14.10
C LEU A 231 -6.28 -32.51 -13.45
N GLN A 232 -5.63 -33.68 -13.53
CA GLN A 232 -6.07 -34.93 -12.95
C GLN A 232 -5.90 -34.92 -11.42
N THR A 233 -4.78 -34.44 -10.88
CA THR A 233 -4.57 -34.13 -9.46
C THR A 233 -5.53 -33.06 -8.97
N LEU A 234 -5.90 -32.08 -9.79
CA LEU A 234 -6.91 -31.08 -9.41
C LEU A 234 -8.32 -31.70 -9.38
N VAL A 235 -8.63 -32.64 -10.27
CA VAL A 235 -9.87 -33.44 -10.26
C VAL A 235 -9.89 -34.41 -9.09
N GLU A 236 -8.79 -35.09 -8.79
CA GLU A 236 -8.62 -36.01 -7.67
C GLU A 236 -8.64 -35.26 -6.34
N MET A 237 -8.03 -34.08 -6.26
CA MET A 237 -8.09 -33.18 -5.10
C MET A 237 -9.50 -32.64 -4.90
N LEU A 238 -10.20 -32.17 -5.94
CA LEU A 238 -11.60 -31.74 -5.82
C LEU A 238 -12.54 -32.93 -5.52
N GLY A 239 -12.24 -34.11 -6.08
CA GLY A 239 -13.01 -35.35 -5.91
C GLY A 239 -12.81 -36.03 -4.55
N SER A 240 -11.62 -35.96 -3.96
CA SER A 240 -11.32 -36.52 -2.62
C SER A 240 -12.07 -35.79 -1.50
N TYR A 241 -12.53 -34.57 -1.74
CA TYR A 241 -13.45 -33.85 -0.84
C TYR A 241 -14.93 -34.28 -0.98
N MET A 242 -15.25 -35.29 -1.80
CA MET A 242 -16.62 -35.77 -2.06
C MET A 242 -16.73 -37.32 -1.96
N PRO A 243 -16.94 -37.88 -0.74
CA PRO A 243 -16.97 -39.34 -0.53
C PRO A 243 -18.16 -40.11 -1.14
N TRP A 244 -19.13 -39.43 -1.78
CA TRP A 244 -20.46 -40.01 -2.08
C TRP A 244 -20.81 -40.08 -3.58
N MET A 245 -19.87 -39.83 -4.48
CA MET A 245 -20.18 -39.91 -5.91
C MET A 245 -20.45 -41.37 -6.29
N PRO A 246 -21.64 -41.74 -6.80
CA PRO A 246 -21.89 -43.09 -7.28
C PRO A 246 -21.01 -43.36 -8.51
N GLU A 247 -20.41 -44.54 -8.57
CA GLU A 247 -19.75 -45.04 -9.77
C GLU A 247 -20.77 -45.01 -10.94
N ARG A 248 -20.29 -44.57 -12.11
CA ARG A 248 -21.06 -44.36 -13.35
C ARG A 248 -21.98 -45.53 -13.70
N GLU A 249 -23.22 -45.21 -14.10
CA GLU A 249 -23.99 -46.00 -15.08
C GLU A 249 -23.78 -45.36 -16.47
N ASP A 250 -22.74 -45.77 -17.20
CA ASP A 250 -22.60 -45.53 -18.64
C ASP A 250 -21.84 -46.74 -19.23
N GLU A 251 -22.56 -47.65 -19.90
CA GLU A 251 -22.11 -49.00 -20.30
C GLU A 251 -21.10 -49.07 -21.46
N ASP A 252 -20.58 -47.96 -22.02
CA ASP A 252 -19.80 -48.02 -23.28
C ASP A 252 -18.42 -47.32 -23.28
N ALA A 253 -17.75 -47.20 -22.12
CA ALA A 253 -16.35 -46.73 -22.07
C ALA A 253 -15.36 -47.90 -21.86
N PRO A 254 -14.26 -48.00 -22.63
CA PRO A 254 -13.29 -49.08 -22.45
C PRO A 254 -12.59 -48.98 -21.09
N LEU A 255 -12.69 -50.07 -20.32
CA LEU A 255 -12.12 -50.26 -18.99
C LEU A 255 -10.60 -50.06 -19.00
N LEU A 256 -10.11 -49.00 -18.34
CA LEU A 256 -8.75 -48.98 -17.80
C LEU A 256 -8.81 -49.67 -16.43
N THR A 257 -8.10 -50.79 -16.30
CA THR A 257 -8.00 -51.54 -15.04
C THR A 257 -7.39 -50.66 -13.93
N PRO A 258 -8.01 -50.56 -12.75
CA PRO A 258 -7.42 -49.85 -11.62
C PRO A 258 -6.15 -50.57 -11.16
N MET A 259 -5.11 -49.79 -10.81
CA MET A 259 -3.89 -50.32 -10.19
C MET A 259 -4.22 -51.02 -8.86
N SER A 260 -3.53 -52.11 -8.58
CA SER A 260 -3.71 -52.93 -7.37
C SER A 260 -3.38 -52.16 -6.09
N SER A 261 -4.11 -52.47 -5.00
CA SER A 261 -3.96 -51.85 -3.68
C SER A 261 -2.58 -52.01 -3.03
N GLU A 262 -1.70 -52.84 -3.59
CA GLU A 262 -0.33 -53.02 -3.11
C GLU A 262 0.60 -51.87 -3.57
N ASP A 263 0.29 -51.17 -4.66
CA ASP A 263 1.11 -50.04 -5.16
C ASP A 263 0.83 -48.72 -4.41
N LEU A 264 -0.32 -48.62 -3.72
CA LEU A 264 -0.70 -47.47 -2.87
C LEU A 264 0.00 -47.46 -1.51
N ALA A 265 0.60 -48.58 -1.08
CA ALA A 265 1.25 -48.69 0.22
C ALA A 265 2.65 -48.04 0.28
N GLY A 266 3.19 -47.63 -0.88
CA GLY A 266 4.49 -46.94 -0.99
C GLY A 266 4.40 -45.43 -1.16
N ALA A 267 3.20 -44.83 -1.15
CA ALA A 267 3.03 -43.40 -1.33
C ALA A 267 3.50 -42.64 -0.07
N PRO A 268 4.32 -41.58 -0.22
CA PRO A 268 4.71 -40.74 0.91
C PRO A 268 3.47 -40.06 1.52
N GLY A 269 3.45 -39.90 2.85
CA GLY A 269 2.30 -39.36 3.58
C GLY A 269 1.93 -37.94 3.17
N GLU A 270 0.66 -37.57 3.42
CA GLU A 270 -0.04 -36.34 2.99
C GLU A 270 0.73 -35.00 3.23
N ASP A 271 1.70 -34.97 4.14
CA ASP A 271 2.54 -33.81 4.40
C ASP A 271 3.73 -33.68 3.42
N GLU A 272 4.24 -34.79 2.87
CA GLU A 272 5.39 -34.78 1.95
C GLU A 272 5.02 -34.31 0.54
N GLU A 273 3.81 -34.59 0.03
CA GLU A 273 3.35 -34.06 -1.27
C GLU A 273 3.22 -32.53 -1.25
N MET A 274 2.74 -31.96 -0.14
CA MET A 274 2.65 -30.51 0.03
C MET A 274 4.05 -29.88 0.13
N ILE A 275 4.99 -30.53 0.83
CA ILE A 275 6.39 -30.11 0.92
C ILE A 275 7.08 -30.19 -0.45
N THR A 276 6.76 -31.18 -1.29
CA THR A 276 7.37 -31.36 -2.61
C THR A 276 6.87 -30.31 -3.61
N LEU A 277 5.59 -29.93 -3.54
CA LEU A 277 5.01 -28.88 -4.38
C LEU A 277 5.40 -27.46 -3.92
N VAL A 278 5.54 -27.24 -2.60
CA VAL A 278 6.09 -26.01 -2.02
C VAL A 278 7.57 -25.88 -2.36
N LYS A 279 8.36 -26.96 -2.28
CA LYS A 279 9.75 -27.00 -2.77
C LYS A 279 9.85 -26.73 -4.26
N PHE A 280 8.94 -27.22 -5.10
CA PHE A 280 8.94 -26.89 -6.53
C PHE A 280 8.75 -25.38 -6.79
N CYS A 281 7.98 -24.68 -5.94
CA CYS A 281 7.85 -23.22 -6.00
C CYS A 281 9.01 -22.48 -5.29
N GLU A 282 9.59 -23.01 -4.21
CA GLU A 282 10.70 -22.38 -3.47
C GLU A 282 12.06 -22.58 -4.16
N ASP A 283 12.26 -23.70 -4.86
CA ASP A 283 13.45 -24.00 -5.66
C ASP A 283 13.45 -23.22 -6.99
N SER A 284 12.35 -22.55 -7.34
CA SER A 284 12.31 -21.48 -8.35
C SER A 284 12.92 -20.18 -7.82
N LYS A 285 14.17 -20.26 -7.36
CA LYS A 285 14.99 -19.15 -6.85
C LYS A 285 15.39 -18.18 -7.97
N SER A 286 14.45 -17.41 -8.49
CA SER A 286 14.75 -16.19 -9.27
C SER A 286 13.59 -15.20 -9.35
N VAL A 287 12.46 -15.44 -8.69
CA VAL A 287 11.46 -14.38 -8.51
C VAL A 287 11.98 -13.48 -7.40
N PRO A 288 12.15 -12.16 -7.61
CA PRO A 288 12.18 -11.22 -6.51
C PRO A 288 10.75 -11.18 -5.98
N THR A 289 10.36 -12.21 -5.24
CA THR A 289 9.30 -12.10 -4.27
C THR A 289 9.76 -10.93 -3.43
N VAL A 290 9.04 -9.80 -3.52
CA VAL A 290 9.13 -8.77 -2.49
C VAL A 290 9.10 -9.57 -1.19
N GLN A 291 10.21 -9.58 -0.46
CA GLN A 291 10.23 -10.05 0.91
C GLN A 291 9.35 -9.04 1.66
N VAL A 292 8.04 -9.18 1.49
CA VAL A 292 7.06 -8.68 2.42
C VAL A 292 7.39 -9.48 3.65
N ALA A 293 8.08 -8.83 4.58
CA ALA A 293 8.53 -9.42 5.83
C ALA A 293 7.42 -10.33 6.36
N SER A 294 7.74 -11.63 6.46
CA SER A 294 6.87 -12.70 6.92
C SER A 294 6.66 -12.60 8.44
N THR A 295 6.27 -11.43 8.94
CA THR A 295 6.19 -11.13 10.38
C THR A 295 4.77 -11.16 10.93
N LEU A 296 3.75 -11.48 10.13
CA LEU A 296 2.39 -11.67 10.63
C LEU A 296 2.07 -13.17 10.71
N LYS A 297 1.93 -13.67 11.95
CA LYS A 297 1.31 -14.97 12.20
C LYS A 297 -0.13 -14.94 11.72
N GLU A 298 -0.58 -16.02 11.08
CA GLU A 298 -1.86 -16.09 10.37
C GLU A 298 -3.09 -15.67 11.20
N SER A 299 -3.06 -15.91 12.51
CA SER A 299 -4.15 -15.57 13.42
C SER A 299 -4.28 -14.08 13.76
N SER A 300 -3.21 -13.27 13.66
CA SER A 300 -3.25 -11.87 14.15
C SER A 300 -3.79 -10.87 13.12
N ALA A 301 -3.58 -11.11 11.82
CA ALA A 301 -3.98 -10.18 10.77
C ALA A 301 -5.51 -10.03 10.65
N CYS A 302 -6.26 -11.12 10.83
CA CYS A 302 -7.72 -11.12 10.82
C CYS A 302 -8.30 -10.25 11.94
N ASP A 303 -7.72 -10.38 13.13
CA ASP A 303 -8.16 -9.64 14.30
C ASP A 303 -7.77 -8.17 14.19
N ASP A 304 -6.60 -7.86 13.62
CA ASP A 304 -6.17 -6.49 13.33
C ASP A 304 -7.10 -5.81 12.31
N LEU A 305 -7.52 -6.50 11.25
CA LEU A 305 -8.46 -5.95 10.27
C LEU A 305 -9.86 -5.73 10.86
N LYS A 306 -10.38 -6.68 11.63
CA LYS A 306 -11.67 -6.52 12.34
C LYS A 306 -11.61 -5.32 13.29
N ARG A 307 -10.54 -5.21 14.07
CA ARG A 307 -10.30 -4.06 14.96
C ARG A 307 -10.24 -2.76 14.18
N LEU A 308 -9.49 -2.71 13.07
CA LEU A 308 -9.43 -1.52 12.22
C LEU A 308 -10.82 -1.10 11.73
N LEU A 309 -11.63 -2.05 11.24
CA LEU A 309 -12.97 -1.79 10.73
C LEU A 309 -13.93 -1.30 11.83
N ASP A 310 -13.86 -1.89 13.04
CA ASP A 310 -14.61 -1.42 14.20
C ASP A 310 -14.20 0.02 14.58
N MET A 311 -12.91 0.33 14.52
CA MET A 311 -12.40 1.69 14.74
C MET A 311 -12.84 2.68 13.67
N MET A 312 -12.83 2.27 12.40
CA MET A 312 -13.30 3.10 11.29
C MET A 312 -14.78 3.45 11.46
N ARG A 313 -15.63 2.49 11.84
CA ARG A 313 -17.05 2.72 12.16
C ARG A 313 -17.24 3.61 13.39
N HIS A 314 -16.42 3.43 14.42
CA HIS A 314 -16.46 4.29 15.60
C HIS A 314 -16.15 5.74 15.23
N LEU A 315 -15.10 5.95 14.43
CA LEU A 315 -14.73 7.28 13.99
C LEU A 315 -15.80 7.84 13.02
N SER A 316 -16.30 7.10 12.03
CA SER A 316 -17.26 7.61 11.04
C SER A 316 -18.67 7.82 11.58
N GLU A 317 -19.20 6.85 12.34
CA GLU A 317 -20.61 6.77 12.73
C GLU A 317 -20.81 6.93 14.25
N GLY A 318 -19.74 6.86 15.04
CA GLY A 318 -19.82 6.90 16.50
C GLY A 318 -20.27 5.57 17.13
N SER A 319 -20.12 4.44 16.43
CA SER A 319 -20.44 3.11 16.95
C SER A 319 -19.61 2.79 18.21
N ARG A 320 -20.13 1.98 19.14
CA ARG A 320 -19.38 1.59 20.34
C ARG A 320 -18.18 0.70 19.98
N LEU A 321 -17.02 0.98 20.58
CA LEU A 321 -15.82 0.14 20.50
C LEU A 321 -15.88 -1.02 21.50
N GLN A 322 -15.07 -2.05 21.28
CA GLN A 322 -14.90 -3.14 22.24
C GLN A 322 -14.31 -2.64 23.55
N ASP A 323 -14.71 -3.26 24.66
CA ASP A 323 -14.37 -2.79 26.01
C ASP A 323 -12.86 -2.89 26.30
N ASP A 324 -12.17 -3.87 25.72
CA ASP A 324 -10.71 -4.00 25.81
C ASP A 324 -9.96 -2.80 25.19
N VAL A 325 -10.41 -2.35 24.02
CA VAL A 325 -9.86 -1.17 23.34
C VAL A 325 -10.14 0.10 24.15
N LEU A 326 -11.38 0.27 24.64
CA LEU A 326 -11.75 1.43 25.47
C LEU A 326 -10.94 1.46 26.77
N CYS A 327 -10.80 0.33 27.46
CA CYS A 327 -10.01 0.24 28.67
C CYS A 327 -8.53 0.58 28.41
N SER A 328 -7.96 0.04 27.32
CA SER A 328 -6.57 0.32 26.93
C SER A 328 -6.34 1.80 26.64
N CYS A 329 -7.24 2.43 25.89
CA CYS A 329 -7.16 3.86 25.58
C CYS A 329 -7.33 4.73 26.84
N TRP A 330 -8.20 4.32 27.77
CA TRP A 330 -8.45 5.04 29.02
C TRP A 330 -7.22 5.00 29.92
N LEU A 331 -6.62 3.81 30.06
CA LEU A 331 -5.36 3.63 30.78
C LEU A 331 -4.24 4.43 30.12
N ALA A 332 -4.12 4.46 28.79
CA ALA A 332 -3.12 5.26 28.10
C ALA A 332 -3.30 6.77 28.34
N ALA A 333 -4.55 7.25 28.43
CA ALA A 333 -4.87 8.66 28.63
C ALA A 333 -4.56 9.18 30.05
N ARG A 334 -4.63 8.30 31.05
CA ARG A 334 -4.25 8.58 32.46
C ARG A 334 -2.85 8.11 32.82
N GLY A 335 -2.26 7.29 31.96
CA GLY A 335 -1.07 6.52 32.24
C GLY A 335 0.08 7.39 32.70
N GLU A 336 0.88 6.86 33.62
CA GLU A 336 2.11 7.49 34.04
C GLU A 336 3.11 7.50 32.87
N TYR A 337 3.94 8.53 32.81
CA TYR A 337 5.03 8.61 31.86
C TYR A 337 6.11 9.53 32.44
N ALA A 338 7.33 9.41 31.92
CA ALA A 338 8.44 10.26 32.31
C ALA A 338 9.18 10.71 31.06
N VAL A 339 9.41 12.02 30.97
CA VAL A 339 10.26 12.63 29.94
C VAL A 339 11.63 12.89 30.56
N ARG A 340 12.70 12.59 29.82
CA ARG A 340 14.07 12.97 30.16
C ARG A 340 14.70 13.62 28.95
N GLU A 341 15.24 14.81 29.16
CA GLU A 341 15.91 15.59 28.13
C GLU A 341 17.11 16.31 28.74
N SER A 342 18.08 16.67 27.91
CA SER A 342 19.22 17.47 28.36
C SER A 342 18.73 18.81 28.91
N ALA A 343 19.34 19.29 29.99
CA ALA A 343 18.87 20.50 30.67
C ALA A 343 18.94 21.77 29.81
N GLU A 344 19.81 21.80 28.80
CA GLU A 344 20.02 22.93 27.89
C GLU A 344 20.11 22.45 26.44
N HIS A 345 19.68 23.30 25.51
CA HIS A 345 19.75 23.08 24.08
C HIS A 345 20.28 24.34 23.38
N PRO A 346 21.47 24.31 22.75
CA PRO A 346 22.45 23.20 22.73
C PRO A 346 22.94 22.80 24.13
N TYR A 347 23.34 21.53 24.33
CA TYR A 347 23.85 21.08 25.63
C TYR A 347 25.23 21.67 25.92
N ARG A 348 25.58 21.81 27.21
CA ARG A 348 26.87 22.39 27.60
C ARG A 348 28.06 21.49 27.23
N LEU A 349 29.18 22.14 26.92
CA LEU A 349 30.48 21.48 26.77
C LEU A 349 30.86 20.71 28.05
N GLY A 350 31.26 19.45 27.91
CA GLY A 350 31.70 18.60 29.03
C GLY A 350 30.57 18.14 29.95
N VAL A 351 29.32 18.16 29.48
CA VAL A 351 28.18 17.72 30.28
C VAL A 351 28.22 16.21 30.54
N SER A 352 27.92 15.81 31.78
CA SER A 352 27.76 14.42 32.18
C SER A 352 26.49 14.32 33.03
N GLU A 353 25.41 13.83 32.44
CA GLU A 353 24.12 13.69 33.10
C GLU A 353 23.81 12.21 33.27
N ALA A 354 23.48 11.78 34.49
CA ALA A 354 23.04 10.42 34.74
C ALA A 354 21.75 10.45 35.57
N GLY A 355 20.91 9.44 35.38
CA GLY A 355 19.69 9.31 36.16
C GLY A 355 18.99 7.98 36.00
N CYS A 356 17.88 7.85 36.72
CA CYS A 356 17.00 6.69 36.68
C CYS A 356 15.56 7.15 36.45
N VAL A 357 14.85 6.39 35.64
CA VAL A 357 13.39 6.48 35.54
C VAL A 357 12.83 5.16 36.07
N ARG A 358 11.98 5.25 37.10
CA ARG A 358 11.36 4.09 37.75
C ARG A 358 9.85 4.29 37.90
N PHE A 359 9.09 3.22 37.65
CA PHE A 359 7.64 3.14 37.84
C PHE A 359 7.29 1.89 38.66
N GLU A 360 7.00 2.06 39.95
CA GLU A 360 6.92 0.93 40.88
C GLU A 360 5.91 -0.15 40.45
N GLY A 361 6.43 -1.38 40.30
CA GLY A 361 5.67 -2.56 39.91
C GLY A 361 5.16 -2.56 38.47
N ALA A 362 5.76 -1.76 37.59
CA ALA A 362 5.73 -2.03 36.16
C ALA A 362 6.47 -3.35 35.86
N GLU A 363 5.92 -4.18 34.97
CA GLU A 363 6.59 -5.40 34.51
C GLU A 363 7.64 -5.10 33.45
N ARG A 364 7.36 -4.08 32.62
CA ARG A 364 8.21 -3.63 31.51
C ARG A 364 8.08 -2.12 31.33
N LEU A 365 9.09 -1.50 30.72
CA LEU A 365 9.05 -0.11 30.26
C LEU A 365 9.27 -0.04 28.75
N ARG A 366 8.57 0.88 28.07
CA ARG A 366 8.90 1.28 26.70
C ARG A 366 9.62 2.61 26.71
N VAL A 367 10.76 2.68 26.02
CA VAL A 367 11.54 3.91 25.87
C VAL A 367 11.51 4.35 24.42
N TYR A 368 11.01 5.57 24.17
CA TYR A 368 10.94 6.20 22.86
C TYR A 368 11.94 7.34 22.79
N LEU A 369 12.80 7.36 21.77
CA LEU A 369 13.77 8.43 21.52
C LEU A 369 13.19 9.45 20.56
N ASP A 370 13.42 10.74 20.84
CA ASP A 370 13.04 11.82 19.93
C ASP A 370 13.95 11.78 18.68
N SER A 371 13.34 11.84 17.49
CA SER A 371 14.06 11.76 16.21
C SER A 371 15.03 12.92 15.95
N ARG A 372 14.88 14.02 16.70
CA ARG A 372 15.76 15.20 16.61
C ARG A 372 16.96 15.13 17.54
N CYS A 373 17.07 14.09 18.37
CA CYS A 373 18.25 13.94 19.21
C CYS A 373 19.51 13.87 18.36
N SER A 374 20.47 14.73 18.69
CA SER A 374 21.76 14.81 18.00
C SER A 374 22.83 15.08 19.04
N SER A 375 23.94 14.39 18.91
CA SER A 375 25.17 14.68 19.64
C SER A 375 26.34 14.67 18.69
N ASP A 376 27.46 15.26 19.10
CA ASP A 376 28.71 15.12 18.36
C ASP A 376 29.16 13.63 18.33
N GLY A 377 30.07 13.30 17.41
CA GLY A 377 30.44 11.91 17.10
C GLY A 377 31.02 11.14 18.29
N ASP A 378 31.73 11.83 19.18
CA ASP A 378 32.35 11.26 20.38
C ASP A 378 31.42 11.31 21.62
N ASP A 379 30.27 11.97 21.49
CA ASP A 379 29.26 12.11 22.55
C ASP A 379 28.31 10.91 22.54
N TYR A 380 27.74 10.57 23.70
CA TYR A 380 26.86 9.40 23.78
C TYR A 380 25.72 9.54 24.76
N LEU A 381 24.56 8.98 24.42
CA LEU A 381 23.51 8.58 25.34
C LEU A 381 23.53 7.06 25.52
N ARG A 382 23.62 6.60 26.76
CA ARG A 382 23.60 5.17 27.11
C ARG A 382 22.42 4.83 28.00
N LEU A 383 21.70 3.77 27.66
CA LEU A 383 20.61 3.19 28.44
C LEU A 383 21.04 1.84 29.01
N SER A 384 20.70 1.55 30.26
CA SER A 384 21.13 0.35 30.98
C SER A 384 20.12 -0.11 32.05
N LEU A 385 20.22 -1.38 32.46
CA LEU A 385 19.41 -1.97 33.54
C LEU A 385 19.87 -1.54 34.95
N THR A 386 21.10 -1.07 35.08
CA THR A 386 21.73 -0.76 36.37
C THR A 386 22.54 0.53 36.30
N GLU A 387 22.65 1.22 37.43
CA GLU A 387 23.43 2.46 37.57
C GLU A 387 24.89 2.35 37.11
N LYS A 388 25.55 1.21 37.37
CA LYS A 388 26.99 1.01 37.09
C LYS A 388 27.36 1.04 35.61
N GLN A 389 26.38 1.02 34.70
CA GLN A 389 26.58 1.08 33.25
C GLN A 389 27.54 0.01 32.68
N ASP A 390 27.62 -1.13 33.36
CA ASP A 390 28.48 -2.23 32.95
C ASP A 390 28.11 -2.70 31.53
N PRO A 391 29.08 -3.17 30.73
CA PRO A 391 28.80 -3.65 29.38
C PRO A 391 27.72 -4.76 29.32
N SER A 392 27.59 -5.57 30.38
CA SER A 392 26.60 -6.64 30.50
C SER A 392 25.18 -6.16 30.79
N THR A 393 25.00 -4.94 31.31
CA THR A 393 23.70 -4.36 31.66
C THR A 393 23.27 -3.26 30.70
N ARG A 394 24.10 -2.97 29.69
CA ARG A 394 23.84 -2.00 28.63
C ARG A 394 22.71 -2.49 27.72
N LEU A 395 21.67 -1.67 27.60
CA LEU A 395 20.54 -1.91 26.72
C LEU A 395 20.77 -1.30 25.35
N ALA A 396 21.22 -0.04 25.31
CA ALA A 396 21.46 0.68 24.06
C ALA A 396 22.50 1.80 24.26
N SER A 397 23.13 2.22 23.17
CA SER A 397 24.05 3.37 23.13
C SER A 397 23.84 4.12 21.82
N TYR A 398 23.68 5.43 21.90
CA TYR A 398 23.41 6.32 20.78
C TYR A 398 24.46 7.44 20.72
N SER A 399 24.90 7.81 19.52
CA SER A 399 25.81 8.93 19.24
C SER A 399 25.47 9.52 17.86
N GLY A 400 25.92 10.74 17.55
CA GLY A 400 25.56 11.40 16.30
C GLY A 400 24.08 11.79 16.27
N ARG A 401 23.44 11.70 15.11
CA ARG A 401 21.97 11.73 15.03
C ARG A 401 21.40 10.41 15.52
N PHE A 402 20.70 10.45 16.65
CA PHE A 402 20.14 9.24 17.24
C PHE A 402 19.03 8.73 16.31
N GLY A 403 19.08 7.45 15.93
CA GLY A 403 18.01 6.83 15.16
C GLY A 403 18.10 6.91 13.63
N VAL A 404 19.20 7.37 13.01
CA VAL A 404 19.43 7.15 11.57
C VAL A 404 20.01 5.75 11.32
N GLN A 405 19.26 4.69 11.64
CA GLN A 405 19.48 3.37 11.03
C GLN A 405 18.63 3.24 9.76
N LYS A 406 19.21 2.59 8.74
CA LYS A 406 18.59 2.35 7.42
C LYS A 406 17.37 1.44 7.57
N GLY A 407 16.18 2.02 7.54
CA GLY A 407 14.91 1.29 7.42
C GLY A 407 13.87 1.85 8.38
N GLY A 408 12.81 2.44 7.82
CA GLY A 408 11.70 2.97 8.60
C GLY A 408 11.14 1.91 9.54
N GLY A 409 11.25 2.16 10.84
CA GLY A 409 10.87 1.21 11.87
C GLY A 409 10.93 1.88 13.24
N ASP A 410 9.76 2.24 13.72
CA ASP A 410 9.44 2.70 15.07
C ASP A 410 9.73 1.57 16.08
N GLU A 411 10.99 1.38 16.46
CA GLU A 411 11.40 0.43 17.50
C GLU A 411 11.68 1.18 18.81
N CYS A 412 10.65 1.26 19.67
CA CYS A 412 10.86 1.63 21.06
C CYS A 412 11.72 0.56 21.76
N LEU A 413 12.65 0.99 22.61
CA LEU A 413 13.43 0.06 23.42
C LEU A 413 12.54 -0.53 24.52
N LEU A 414 12.39 -1.85 24.52
CA LEU A 414 11.68 -2.59 25.57
C LEU A 414 12.65 -2.94 26.71
N VAL A 415 12.32 -2.49 27.91
CA VAL A 415 13.11 -2.73 29.13
C VAL A 415 12.31 -3.65 30.05
N ALA A 416 12.91 -4.76 30.47
CA ALA A 416 12.28 -5.63 31.46
C ALA A 416 12.46 -5.05 32.87
N GLY A 417 11.38 -5.12 33.67
CA GLY A 417 11.34 -4.57 35.02
C GLY A 417 10.78 -3.15 35.08
N ASP A 418 11.01 -2.52 36.23
CA ASP A 418 10.35 -1.28 36.63
C ASP A 418 11.24 -0.03 36.50
N ALA A 419 12.51 -0.20 36.11
CA ALA A 419 13.48 0.89 36.06
C ALA A 419 14.39 0.84 34.82
N VAL A 420 14.76 2.02 34.32
CA VAL A 420 15.80 2.21 33.30
C VAL A 420 16.76 3.31 33.73
N TRP A 421 18.06 3.04 33.63
CA TRP A 421 19.13 3.98 33.93
C TRP A 421 19.68 4.58 32.65
N TYR A 422 19.98 5.87 32.68
CA TYR A 422 20.57 6.59 31.56
C TYR A 422 21.83 7.35 31.99
N HIS A 423 22.75 7.52 31.04
CA HIS A 423 23.87 8.45 31.15
C HIS A 423 24.13 9.09 29.80
N PHE A 424 24.28 10.41 29.80
CA PHE A 424 24.68 11.20 28.67
C PHE A 424 26.03 11.84 28.94
N GLY A 425 27.00 11.60 28.06
CA GLY A 425 28.30 12.25 28.06
C GLY A 425 28.44 13.11 26.81
N GLY A 426 28.50 14.43 26.98
CA GLY A 426 28.67 15.41 25.91
C GLY A 426 29.98 16.18 26.05
N LEU A 427 30.99 15.84 25.25
CA LEU A 427 32.33 16.45 25.25
C LEU A 427 32.38 17.76 24.46
N HIS A 428 31.53 17.96 23.44
CA HIS A 428 31.68 19.05 22.47
C HIS A 428 30.63 20.18 22.57
N GLY A 429 29.43 19.92 23.09
CA GLY A 429 28.44 20.95 23.47
C GLY A 429 27.86 21.81 22.34
N SER A 430 27.92 21.33 21.09
CA SER A 430 27.49 22.06 19.89
C SER A 430 26.11 21.65 19.37
N ASP A 431 25.62 20.49 19.80
CA ASP A 431 24.44 19.83 19.27
C ASP A 431 23.22 19.88 20.23
N TRP A 432 22.09 19.35 19.78
CA TRP A 432 20.79 19.48 20.48
C TRP A 432 20.59 18.50 21.65
N GLY A 433 21.47 17.53 21.84
CA GLY A 433 21.48 16.64 23.00
C GLY A 433 20.50 15.49 22.85
N TYR A 434 19.92 15.07 23.98
CA TYR A 434 19.01 13.94 24.04
C TYR A 434 17.65 14.32 24.59
N ARG A 435 16.64 13.55 24.18
CA ARG A 435 15.28 13.54 24.70
C ARG A 435 14.67 12.17 24.48
N PHE A 436 14.17 11.55 25.54
CA PHE A 436 13.45 10.29 25.48
C PHE A 436 12.30 10.25 26.47
N VAL A 437 11.33 9.39 26.18
CA VAL A 437 10.12 9.22 26.98
C VAL A 437 9.95 7.77 27.37
N VAL A 438 9.62 7.55 28.63
CA VAL A 438 9.45 6.23 29.23
C VAL A 438 8.00 6.04 29.63
N VAL A 439 7.40 4.94 29.18
CA VAL A 439 6.02 4.54 29.47
C VAL A 439 6.03 3.17 30.16
N PRO A 440 5.44 3.01 31.35
CA PRO A 440 5.35 1.73 32.04
C PRO A 440 4.26 0.82 31.46
N GLU A 441 4.50 -0.49 31.51
CA GLU A 441 3.51 -1.54 31.29
C GLU A 441 3.30 -2.35 32.57
N TYR A 442 2.08 -2.34 33.08
CA TYR A 442 1.67 -3.14 34.24
C TYR A 442 1.04 -4.48 33.83
N SER A 443 0.98 -5.42 34.77
CA SER A 443 0.29 -6.71 34.62
C SER A 443 -1.21 -6.53 34.34
N GLU A 444 -1.83 -7.52 33.70
CA GLU A 444 -3.28 -7.52 33.45
C GLU A 444 -4.13 -7.40 34.72
N ASP A 445 -3.66 -7.97 35.83
CA ASP A 445 -4.37 -7.90 37.11
C ASP A 445 -4.32 -6.48 37.68
N ARG A 446 -3.15 -5.81 37.66
CA ARG A 446 -3.05 -4.40 38.05
C ARG A 446 -3.86 -3.48 37.14
N ARG A 447 -3.91 -3.77 35.83
CA ARG A 447 -4.78 -3.03 34.90
C ARG A 447 -6.24 -3.20 35.29
N ARG A 448 -6.68 -4.42 35.58
CA ARG A 448 -8.04 -4.70 36.05
C ARG A 448 -8.37 -4.02 37.38
N ASP A 449 -7.45 -4.00 38.33
CA ASP A 449 -7.64 -3.32 39.61
C ASP A 449 -7.79 -1.80 39.41
N ALA A 450 -6.92 -1.19 38.61
CA ALA A 450 -7.01 0.23 38.25
C ALA A 450 -8.30 0.58 37.48
N LEU A 451 -8.80 -0.35 36.66
CA LEU A 451 -10.09 -0.19 35.98
C LEU A 451 -11.27 -0.35 36.93
N SER A 452 -11.17 -1.25 37.93
CA SER A 452 -12.24 -1.57 38.88
C SER A 452 -12.56 -0.42 39.83
N SER A 453 -11.55 0.35 40.23
CA SER A 453 -11.71 1.57 41.01
C SER A 453 -12.34 2.71 40.19
N ASP A 454 -12.29 2.63 38.86
CA ASP A 454 -12.63 3.70 37.92
C ASP A 454 -13.80 3.37 36.97
N ILE A 455 -14.58 2.31 37.23
CA ILE A 455 -15.73 1.91 36.40
C ILE A 455 -16.72 3.07 36.22
N GLY A 456 -16.90 3.91 37.24
CA GLY A 456 -17.73 5.12 37.18
C GLY A 456 -17.24 6.10 36.09
N PRO A 457 -16.02 6.67 36.21
CA PRO A 457 -15.41 7.52 35.19
C PRO A 457 -15.36 6.93 33.77
N LEU A 458 -15.07 5.63 33.62
CA LEU A 458 -15.08 4.95 32.31
C LEU A 458 -16.48 4.91 31.71
N SER A 459 -17.50 4.57 32.51
CA SER A 459 -18.89 4.61 32.08
C SER A 459 -19.32 6.04 31.74
N LEU A 460 -18.83 7.06 32.46
CA LEU A 460 -19.12 8.46 32.22
C LEU A 460 -18.46 8.98 30.94
N ALA A 461 -17.19 8.64 30.70
CA ALA A 461 -16.44 8.98 29.49
C ALA A 461 -17.02 8.27 28.26
N ALA A 462 -17.36 6.99 28.38
CA ALA A 462 -18.09 6.25 27.35
C ALA A 462 -19.46 6.88 27.08
N ARG A 463 -20.22 7.27 28.13
CA ARG A 463 -21.52 7.94 27.99
C ARG A 463 -21.39 9.34 27.38
N ALA A 464 -20.38 10.12 27.74
CA ALA A 464 -20.11 11.44 27.15
C ALA A 464 -19.79 11.35 25.65
N MET A 465 -19.15 10.25 25.22
CA MET A 465 -18.89 9.97 23.80
C MET A 465 -20.13 9.45 23.04
N HIS A 466 -21.10 8.86 23.73
CA HIS A 466 -22.26 8.17 23.15
C HIS A 466 -23.62 8.83 23.43
N ALA A 467 -23.66 10.00 24.09
CA ALA A 467 -24.92 10.69 24.38
C ALA A 467 -25.63 11.11 23.07
N PRO A 468 -26.92 10.75 22.87
CA PRO A 468 -27.68 11.23 21.72
C PRO A 468 -27.82 12.75 21.80
N SER A 469 -27.68 13.43 20.65
CA SER A 469 -27.94 14.86 20.53
C SER A 469 -29.42 15.12 20.84
N LEU A 470 -29.71 15.81 21.95
CA LEU A 470 -31.01 16.44 22.13
C LEU A 470 -31.09 17.62 21.16
N CYS A 471 -31.56 17.36 19.93
CA CYS A 471 -32.11 18.39 19.08
C CYS A 471 -33.64 18.35 19.18
N ALA A 472 -34.19 19.46 19.64
CA ALA A 472 -35.51 19.98 19.32
C ALA A 472 -36.74 19.09 19.60
N SER A 473 -37.26 19.18 20.83
CA SER A 473 -38.71 19.24 21.02
C SER A 473 -39.00 20.08 22.25
N GLY A 474 -39.72 21.19 22.05
CA GLY A 474 -40.10 22.09 23.13
C GLY A 474 -40.97 21.39 24.16
N HIS A 475 -40.65 21.61 25.43
CA HIS A 475 -41.62 21.86 26.47
C HIS A 475 -40.90 22.57 27.60
N GLU A 476 -41.29 23.82 27.84
CA GLU A 476 -41.01 24.51 29.09
C GLU A 476 -41.79 23.79 30.19
N ASP A 477 -41.08 23.23 31.16
CA ASP A 477 -41.61 23.05 32.51
C ASP A 477 -40.46 23.22 33.51
N GLY A 478 -40.67 24.18 34.42
CA GLY A 478 -39.68 24.62 35.39
C GLY A 478 -39.55 23.70 36.59
N GLY A 479 -38.35 23.70 37.18
CA GLY A 479 -38.16 23.27 38.56
C GLY A 479 -36.88 22.48 38.82
N SER A 480 -36.08 23.03 39.74
CA SER A 480 -34.96 22.42 40.49
C SER A 480 -33.56 22.41 39.84
N SER A 481 -32.74 23.28 40.42
CA SER A 481 -31.29 23.38 40.30
C SER A 481 -30.61 22.11 40.86
N ALA A 482 -29.94 21.35 39.99
CA ALA A 482 -28.89 20.40 40.35
C ALA A 482 -28.02 20.10 39.11
N ASN A 483 -26.76 20.57 39.12
CA ASN A 483 -25.63 20.21 38.24
C ASN A 483 -25.98 19.59 36.86
N GLN A 484 -26.29 20.45 35.88
CA GLN A 484 -26.11 20.12 34.46
C GLN A 484 -24.62 20.19 34.12
N GLY A 485 -23.90 19.09 34.38
CA GLY A 485 -22.60 18.86 33.78
C GLY A 485 -22.79 18.61 32.28
N ASP A 486 -22.45 19.63 31.50
CA ASP A 486 -22.58 19.74 30.05
C ASP A 486 -21.94 18.52 29.35
N SER A 487 -22.76 17.51 29.03
CA SER A 487 -22.32 16.27 28.38
C SER A 487 -22.23 16.49 26.87
N ARG A 488 -21.29 17.35 26.44
CA ARG A 488 -21.06 17.67 25.04
C ARG A 488 -20.36 16.49 24.35
N ARG A 489 -21.04 15.88 23.38
CA ARG A 489 -20.49 14.77 22.57
C ARG A 489 -19.33 15.29 21.71
N LEU A 490 -18.17 14.64 21.82
CA LEU A 490 -17.06 14.83 20.88
C LEU A 490 -17.51 14.48 19.45
N SER A 491 -17.32 15.42 18.55
CA SER A 491 -17.74 15.35 17.15
C SER A 491 -16.61 14.85 16.24
N ALA A 492 -16.97 14.50 15.00
CA ALA A 492 -15.98 14.20 13.96
C ALA A 492 -15.01 15.37 13.71
N THR A 493 -15.48 16.60 13.88
CA THR A 493 -14.67 17.82 13.76
C THR A 493 -13.61 17.89 14.87
N ASP A 494 -13.95 17.45 16.09
CA ASP A 494 -13.02 17.46 17.22
C ASP A 494 -11.86 16.49 16.96
N ASP A 495 -12.12 15.33 16.35
CA ASP A 495 -11.06 14.39 15.93
C ASP A 495 -10.08 15.06 14.96
N CYS A 496 -10.60 15.78 13.96
CA CYS A 496 -9.78 16.48 12.97
C CYS A 496 -8.93 17.57 13.63
N LEU A 497 -9.48 18.31 14.60
CA LEU A 497 -8.75 19.32 15.35
C LEU A 497 -7.65 18.71 16.22
N ILE A 498 -7.91 17.58 16.89
CA ILE A 498 -6.89 16.85 17.66
C ILE A 498 -5.76 16.40 16.74
N VAL A 499 -6.07 15.80 15.59
CA VAL A 499 -5.04 15.38 14.62
C VAL A 499 -4.23 16.57 14.09
N ARG A 500 -4.88 17.69 13.77
CA ARG A 500 -4.17 18.91 13.34
C ARG A 500 -3.25 19.45 14.42
N TRP A 501 -3.73 19.50 15.66
CA TRP A 501 -2.94 19.96 16.80
C TRP A 501 -1.71 19.08 17.02
N VAL A 502 -1.90 17.76 17.04
CA VAL A 502 -0.80 16.81 17.27
C VAL A 502 0.21 16.83 16.12
N ASN A 503 -0.22 16.97 14.87
CA ASN A 503 0.70 17.15 13.74
C ASN A 503 1.49 18.47 13.86
N GLN A 504 0.86 19.56 14.34
CA GLN A 504 1.57 20.83 14.56
C GLN A 504 2.61 20.70 15.68
N VAL A 505 2.26 20.03 16.78
CA VAL A 505 3.22 19.70 17.85
C VAL A 505 4.34 18.81 17.33
N HIS A 506 4.06 17.85 16.43
CA HIS A 506 5.11 17.08 15.78
C HIS A 506 6.04 17.97 14.94
N GLU A 507 5.50 18.93 14.17
CA GLU A 507 6.31 19.82 13.35
C GLU A 507 7.21 20.74 14.19
N THR A 508 6.74 21.25 15.33
CA THR A 508 7.53 22.11 16.23
C THR A 508 8.46 21.30 17.14
N ASP A 509 7.97 20.20 17.68
CA ASP A 509 8.57 19.41 18.75
C ASP A 509 9.08 18.04 18.28
N GLY A 510 9.13 17.78 16.97
CA GLY A 510 9.70 16.58 16.31
C GLY A 510 9.25 15.23 16.85
N TYR A 511 8.10 15.21 17.52
CA TYR A 511 7.66 14.09 18.32
C TYR A 511 6.63 13.26 17.57
N ASP A 512 6.93 12.00 17.24
CA ASP A 512 6.02 11.13 16.50
C ASP A 512 4.70 10.94 17.28
N PRO A 513 3.54 11.32 16.71
CA PRO A 513 2.22 11.14 17.31
C PRO A 513 1.92 9.70 17.74
N LEU A 514 2.50 8.69 17.10
CA LEU A 514 2.32 7.27 17.48
C LEU A 514 3.16 6.86 18.69
N SER A 515 4.29 7.52 18.90
CA SER A 515 5.21 7.27 20.01
C SER A 515 4.87 8.08 21.26
N MET A 516 4.07 9.15 21.09
CA MET A 516 3.72 10.03 22.19
C MET A 516 2.83 9.36 23.24
N PRO A 517 3.14 9.44 24.56
CA PRO A 517 2.18 8.99 25.56
C PRO A 517 0.89 9.80 25.45
N ALA A 518 -0.27 9.14 25.37
CA ALA A 518 -1.53 9.87 25.28
C ALA A 518 -1.73 10.83 26.46
N ALA A 519 -1.29 10.42 27.65
CA ALA A 519 -1.29 11.22 28.87
C ALA A 519 -0.39 12.47 28.82
N SER A 520 0.54 12.60 27.87
CA SER A 520 1.38 13.79 27.72
C SER A 520 0.77 14.85 26.81
N LEU A 521 -0.36 14.57 26.15
CA LEU A 521 -1.04 15.56 25.31
C LEU A 521 -1.36 16.80 26.16
N ALA A 522 -0.86 17.94 25.71
CA ALA A 522 -1.08 19.27 26.27
C ALA A 522 -1.88 20.11 25.27
N LEU A 523 -2.64 21.07 25.78
CA LEU A 523 -3.38 22.04 24.96
C LEU A 523 -2.47 23.17 24.49
N PRO A 524 -2.79 23.83 23.36
CA PRO A 524 -2.08 25.02 22.91
C PRO A 524 -2.08 26.10 23.99
N THR A 525 -0.96 26.80 24.16
CA THR A 525 -0.96 28.06 24.92
C THR A 525 -1.62 29.16 24.09
N ILE A 526 -2.24 30.15 24.74
CA ILE A 526 -3.01 31.23 24.09
C ILE A 526 -2.15 31.97 23.03
N ASP A 527 -0.83 32.02 23.22
CA ASP A 527 0.12 32.69 22.32
C ASP A 527 0.47 31.89 21.03
N GLN A 528 0.09 30.61 20.96
CA GLN A 528 0.31 29.73 19.79
C GLN A 528 -0.92 29.65 18.85
N GLY A 529 -1.93 30.49 19.10
CA GLY A 529 -3.30 30.33 18.63
C GLY A 529 -3.54 30.53 17.14
N ASP A 530 -3.55 29.44 16.38
CA ASP A 530 -4.54 29.33 15.29
C ASP A 530 -5.94 29.32 15.97
N PRO A 531 -6.82 30.30 15.70
CA PRO A 531 -8.16 30.38 16.31
C PRO A 531 -8.98 29.10 16.11
N CYS A 532 -8.60 28.25 15.15
CA CYS A 532 -9.26 26.97 14.94
C CYS A 532 -9.16 25.99 16.13
N PHE A 533 -8.24 26.20 17.08
CA PHE A 533 -8.08 25.34 18.26
C PHE A 533 -8.82 25.80 19.52
N GLU A 534 -9.47 26.97 19.51
CA GLU A 534 -10.23 27.48 20.68
C GLU A 534 -11.23 26.45 21.21
N ARG A 535 -11.87 25.73 20.28
CA ARG A 535 -12.81 24.65 20.58
C ARG A 535 -12.19 23.50 21.40
N LEU A 536 -10.89 23.23 21.26
CA LEU A 536 -10.20 22.20 22.05
C LEU A 536 -10.04 22.65 23.51
N LEU A 537 -9.91 23.95 23.78
CA LEU A 537 -9.79 24.50 25.13
C LEU A 537 -11.08 24.31 25.95
N GLU A 538 -12.23 24.19 25.28
CA GLU A 538 -13.53 23.93 25.92
C GLU A 538 -13.70 22.48 26.37
N ILE A 539 -12.84 21.56 25.93
CA ILE A 539 -12.98 20.12 26.18
C ILE A 539 -12.05 19.71 27.34
N PRO A 540 -12.54 18.94 28.34
CA PRO A 540 -11.70 18.45 29.42
C PRO A 540 -10.47 17.69 28.90
N ILE A 541 -9.29 18.05 29.39
CA ILE A 541 -8.00 17.48 28.92
C ILE A 541 -7.96 15.95 28.97
N LEU A 542 -8.55 15.35 30.00
CA LEU A 542 -8.60 13.88 30.12
C LEU A 542 -9.42 13.25 28.98
N LEU A 543 -10.49 13.90 28.54
CA LEU A 543 -11.32 13.42 27.44
C LEU A 543 -10.60 13.57 26.09
N LEU A 544 -9.83 14.66 25.91
CA LEU A 544 -8.96 14.84 24.74
C LEU A 544 -7.87 13.77 24.67
N ARG A 545 -7.18 13.52 25.79
CA ARG A 545 -6.16 12.46 25.91
C ARG A 545 -6.74 11.08 25.58
N PHE A 546 -7.94 10.80 26.07
CA PHE A 546 -8.65 9.57 25.77
C PHE A 546 -9.00 9.45 24.28
N ARG A 547 -9.52 10.52 23.68
CA ARG A 547 -9.84 10.56 22.26
C ARG A 547 -8.58 10.43 21.39
N PHE A 548 -7.48 11.07 21.80
CA PHE A 548 -6.18 10.94 21.17
C PHE A 548 -5.65 9.50 21.23
N ALA A 549 -5.75 8.81 22.37
CA ALA A 549 -5.38 7.40 22.49
C ALA A 549 -6.14 6.48 21.51
N ILE A 550 -7.42 6.78 21.27
CA ILE A 550 -8.23 6.08 20.24
C ILE A 550 -7.66 6.37 18.84
N LEU A 551 -7.37 7.64 18.52
CA LEU A 551 -6.76 8.01 17.23
C LEU A 551 -5.39 7.37 17.05
N GLN A 552 -4.57 7.26 18.09
CA GLN A 552 -3.29 6.56 18.06
C GLN A 552 -3.46 5.08 17.76
N THR A 553 -4.40 4.41 18.42
CA THR A 553 -4.67 2.99 18.18
C THR A 553 -5.11 2.76 16.74
N PHE A 554 -5.96 3.65 16.18
CA PHE A 554 -6.40 3.59 14.78
C PHE A 554 -5.23 3.76 13.82
N ASN A 555 -4.41 4.78 14.04
CA ASN A 555 -3.25 5.08 13.20
C ASN A 555 -2.17 4.00 13.26
N ALA A 556 -1.95 3.40 14.44
CA ALA A 556 -1.01 2.30 14.62
C ALA A 556 -1.45 1.04 13.85
N LEU A 557 -2.74 0.66 13.95
CA LEU A 557 -3.29 -0.47 13.20
C LEU A 557 -3.24 -0.21 11.69
N LEU A 558 -3.66 0.99 11.26
CA LEU A 558 -3.68 1.34 9.85
C LEU A 558 -2.26 1.32 9.25
N GLY A 559 -1.34 2.10 9.82
CA GLY A 559 -0.01 2.31 9.26
C GLY A 559 0.89 1.07 9.32
N LYS A 560 0.92 0.37 10.46
CA LYS A 560 1.88 -0.73 10.68
C LYS A 560 1.40 -2.09 10.17
N ARG A 561 0.08 -2.31 10.06
CA ARG A 561 -0.49 -3.65 9.81
C ARG A 561 -1.26 -3.77 8.50
N ILE A 562 -2.02 -2.74 8.10
CA ILE A 562 -3.03 -2.90 7.04
C ILE A 562 -2.72 -2.12 5.77
N LEU A 563 -2.26 -0.88 5.85
CA LEU A 563 -2.11 0.02 4.70
C LEU A 563 -1.28 -0.56 3.53
N PRO A 564 -0.18 -1.33 3.74
CA PRO A 564 0.55 -2.01 2.67
C PRO A 564 -0.27 -3.00 1.82
N TYR A 565 -1.41 -3.46 2.34
CA TYR A 565 -2.25 -4.47 1.71
C TYR A 565 -3.50 -3.87 1.05
N VAL A 566 -3.72 -2.56 1.15
CA VAL A 566 -4.90 -1.88 0.60
C VAL A 566 -4.63 -1.40 -0.83
N ASP A 567 -5.48 -1.77 -1.79
CA ASP A 567 -5.48 -1.15 -3.11
C ASP A 567 -6.14 0.24 -3.08
N LEU A 568 -5.31 1.26 -2.91
CA LEU A 568 -5.75 2.67 -2.91
C LEU A 568 -6.29 3.15 -4.28
N SER A 569 -6.12 2.38 -5.36
CA SER A 569 -6.76 2.69 -6.65
C SER A 569 -8.29 2.64 -6.58
N LEU A 570 -8.84 1.89 -5.61
CA LEU A 570 -10.27 1.73 -5.41
C LEU A 570 -10.92 2.85 -4.57
N HIS A 571 -10.22 3.95 -4.27
CA HIS A 571 -10.74 5.05 -3.44
C HIS A 571 -12.06 5.64 -3.95
N ALA A 572 -12.28 5.63 -5.28
CA ALA A 572 -13.48 6.12 -5.92
C ALA A 572 -14.65 5.11 -5.88
N GLN A 573 -14.38 3.84 -5.58
CA GLN A 573 -15.40 2.80 -5.51
C GLN A 573 -16.09 2.83 -4.14
N GLY A 574 -17.37 3.19 -4.12
CA GLY A 574 -18.15 3.23 -2.89
C GLY A 574 -18.14 1.89 -2.16
N GLY A 575 -17.89 1.93 -0.84
CA GLY A 575 -17.88 0.77 0.03
C GLY A 575 -16.53 0.06 0.18
N SER A 576 -15.55 0.32 -0.70
CA SER A 576 -14.21 -0.27 -0.60
C SER A 576 -13.47 0.19 0.65
N LEU A 577 -12.53 -0.63 1.13
CA LEU A 577 -11.65 -0.28 2.25
C LEU A 577 -10.86 1.00 1.94
N ALA A 578 -10.37 1.15 0.70
CA ALA A 578 -9.70 2.36 0.24
C ALA A 578 -10.58 3.61 0.35
N SER A 579 -11.84 3.54 -0.11
CA SER A 579 -12.77 4.67 -0.05
C SER A 579 -13.07 5.09 1.39
N ARG A 580 -13.19 4.11 2.30
CA ARG A 580 -13.40 4.38 3.73
C ARG A 580 -12.16 4.94 4.42
N ILE A 581 -10.96 4.48 4.07
CA ILE A 581 -9.71 5.08 4.55
C ILE A 581 -9.60 6.53 4.05
N SER A 582 -9.93 6.76 2.77
CA SER A 582 -9.94 8.11 2.18
C SER A 582 -10.97 9.05 2.80
N SER A 583 -12.11 8.55 3.26
CA SER A 583 -13.10 9.36 3.98
C SER A 583 -12.64 9.74 5.39
N LEU A 584 -11.74 8.96 5.98
CA LEU A 584 -11.12 9.21 7.28
C LEU A 584 -9.77 9.92 7.18
N ARG A 585 -9.39 10.44 6.01
CA ARG A 585 -8.06 11.04 5.77
C ARG A 585 -7.66 12.12 6.80
N ASP A 586 -8.62 12.87 7.31
CA ASP A 586 -8.38 13.98 8.25
C ASP A 586 -8.14 13.48 9.69
N ARG A 587 -8.24 12.17 9.92
CA ARG A 587 -7.97 11.48 11.20
C ARG A 587 -6.72 10.61 11.15
N ILE A 588 -6.05 10.57 10.01
CA ILE A 588 -4.80 9.84 9.82
C ILE A 588 -3.64 10.83 10.03
N PHE A 589 -2.73 10.49 10.94
CA PHE A 589 -1.54 11.28 11.26
C PHE A 589 -0.66 11.49 10.03
N PHE A 590 0.02 12.63 9.99
CA PHE A 590 0.88 12.98 8.86
C PHE A 590 1.97 11.93 8.66
N ASP A 591 2.64 11.50 9.72
CA ASP A 591 3.74 10.54 9.66
C ASP A 591 3.34 9.17 9.14
N VAL A 592 2.13 8.71 9.46
CA VAL A 592 1.58 7.46 8.90
C VAL A 592 1.49 7.56 7.38
N LYS A 593 0.99 8.68 6.85
CA LYS A 593 0.91 8.93 5.41
C LYS A 593 2.31 9.10 4.80
N ALA A 594 3.15 9.91 5.43
CA ALA A 594 4.47 10.25 4.94
C ALA A 594 5.38 9.02 4.87
N SER A 595 5.37 8.17 5.91
CA SER A 595 6.12 6.91 5.97
C SER A 595 5.66 5.94 4.88
N PHE A 596 4.35 5.76 4.71
CA PHE A 596 3.81 4.91 3.66
C PHE A 596 4.17 5.41 2.25
N ILE A 597 4.02 6.72 1.99
CA ILE A 597 4.39 7.32 0.71
C ILE A 597 5.89 7.18 0.47
N ALA A 598 6.74 7.46 1.47
CA ALA A 598 8.19 7.31 1.36
C ALA A 598 8.58 5.86 1.01
N SER A 599 7.96 4.87 1.66
CA SER A 599 8.12 3.46 1.34
C SER A 599 7.69 3.14 -0.09
N ALA A 600 6.52 3.59 -0.53
CA ALA A 600 6.05 3.36 -1.90
C ALA A 600 6.97 4.02 -2.95
N LEU A 601 7.47 5.22 -2.67
CA LEU A 601 8.40 5.93 -3.57
C LEU A 601 9.75 5.22 -3.67
N SER A 602 10.27 4.68 -2.57
CA SER A 602 11.54 3.96 -2.55
C SER A 602 11.47 2.64 -3.31
N HIS A 603 10.40 1.86 -3.13
CA HIS A 603 10.17 0.59 -3.85
C HIS A 603 9.94 0.79 -5.35
N THR A 604 9.42 1.95 -5.76
CA THR A 604 9.14 2.26 -7.17
C THR A 604 10.26 3.05 -7.85
N ARG A 605 11.42 3.19 -7.19
CA ARG A 605 12.58 3.94 -7.73
C ARG A 605 13.10 3.31 -9.02
N SER A 606 13.51 4.16 -9.96
CA SER A 606 14.21 3.71 -11.17
C SER A 606 15.52 3.01 -10.81
N LEU A 607 15.76 1.83 -11.40
CA LEU A 607 17.03 1.10 -11.29
C LEU A 607 18.08 1.58 -12.31
N HIS A 608 17.68 2.44 -13.26
CA HIS A 608 18.61 3.00 -14.24
C HIS A 608 19.59 3.96 -13.58
N THR A 609 20.87 3.78 -13.86
CA THR A 609 21.95 4.66 -13.42
C THR A 609 22.15 5.85 -14.36
N ASP A 610 21.69 5.74 -15.61
CA ASP A 610 21.76 6.79 -16.61
C ASP A 610 20.49 7.67 -16.61
N LEU A 611 20.69 8.96 -16.32
CA LEU A 611 19.60 9.95 -16.32
C LEU A 611 19.34 10.47 -17.75
N PRO A 612 18.06 10.61 -18.16
CA PRO A 612 17.69 11.29 -19.40
C PRO A 612 18.33 12.68 -19.47
N LEU A 613 18.77 13.11 -20.66
CA LEU A 613 19.32 14.45 -20.88
C LEU A 613 18.24 15.36 -21.48
N VAL A 614 18.10 16.55 -20.90
CA VAL A 614 17.25 17.63 -21.42
C VAL A 614 18.15 18.80 -21.83
N VAL A 615 18.06 19.20 -23.10
CA VAL A 615 18.85 20.30 -23.66
C VAL A 615 17.96 21.53 -23.80
N LEU A 616 18.33 22.64 -23.18
CA LEU A 616 17.53 23.86 -23.12
C LEU A 616 18.31 25.03 -23.73
N ASP A 617 17.62 25.93 -24.41
CA ASP A 617 18.19 27.19 -24.93
C ASP A 617 17.36 28.38 -24.45
N ARG A 618 17.91 29.17 -23.53
CA ARG A 618 17.22 30.35 -22.98
C ARG A 618 17.13 31.51 -23.96
N ARG A 619 17.88 31.48 -25.05
CA ARG A 619 17.83 32.48 -26.12
C ARG A 619 16.75 32.15 -27.14
N SER A 620 16.20 30.95 -27.08
CA SER A 620 15.07 30.54 -27.91
C SER A 620 13.82 31.36 -27.59
N PRO A 621 12.99 31.72 -28.60
CA PRO A 621 11.69 32.34 -28.35
C PRO A 621 10.70 31.38 -27.67
N ARG A 622 11.01 30.07 -27.62
CA ARG A 622 10.21 29.09 -26.86
C ARG A 622 10.62 29.14 -25.40
N SER A 623 9.65 29.21 -24.50
CA SER A 623 9.90 29.20 -23.06
C SER A 623 10.57 27.90 -22.60
N VAL A 624 11.24 27.94 -21.44
CA VAL A 624 11.93 26.78 -20.86
C VAL A 624 10.93 25.65 -20.60
N LEU A 625 9.74 25.99 -20.11
CA LEU A 625 8.64 25.06 -19.91
C LEU A 625 8.28 24.28 -21.19
N LEU A 626 8.12 24.97 -22.32
CA LEU A 626 7.72 24.34 -23.59
C LEU A 626 8.83 23.46 -24.16
N GLN A 627 10.09 23.92 -24.07
CA GLN A 627 11.25 23.12 -24.49
C GLN A 627 11.39 21.84 -23.66
N MET A 628 11.19 21.96 -22.35
CA MET A 628 11.20 20.84 -21.42
C MET A 628 10.02 19.89 -21.67
N SER A 629 8.82 20.43 -21.92
CA SER A 629 7.62 19.63 -22.22
C SER A 629 7.85 18.69 -23.40
N ALA A 630 8.34 19.24 -24.51
CA ALA A 630 8.57 18.48 -25.75
C ALA A 630 9.56 17.32 -25.56
N GLN A 631 10.62 17.54 -24.78
CA GLN A 631 11.65 16.52 -24.55
C GLN A 631 11.20 15.49 -23.52
N LEU A 632 10.67 15.94 -22.38
CA LEU A 632 10.23 15.03 -21.34
C LEU A 632 9.04 14.19 -21.82
N ALA A 633 8.16 14.70 -22.68
CA ALA A 633 7.05 13.95 -23.26
C ALA A 633 7.47 12.59 -23.85
N LEU A 634 8.66 12.54 -24.45
CA LEU A 634 9.25 11.34 -25.07
C LEU A 634 9.89 10.37 -24.05
N VAL A 635 10.14 10.84 -22.82
CA VAL A 635 10.75 10.03 -21.77
C VAL A 635 9.68 9.18 -21.07
N PRO A 636 9.86 7.84 -21.00
CA PRO A 636 8.97 6.97 -20.23
C PRO A 636 8.91 7.37 -18.76
N PRO A 637 7.72 7.39 -18.12
CA PRO A 637 7.59 7.76 -16.71
C PRO A 637 8.45 6.94 -15.75
N SER A 638 8.78 5.67 -16.09
CA SER A 638 9.69 4.83 -15.29
C SER A 638 11.09 5.43 -15.15
N ARG A 639 11.59 6.12 -16.18
CA ARG A 639 12.92 6.75 -16.16
C ARG A 639 12.97 8.03 -15.33
N LEU A 640 11.83 8.66 -15.06
CA LEU A 640 11.74 9.88 -14.24
C LEU A 640 11.62 9.59 -12.73
N LYS A 641 11.63 8.31 -12.32
CA LYS A 641 11.49 7.89 -10.92
C LYS A 641 12.82 7.94 -10.14
N GLY A 642 13.61 9.00 -10.31
CA GLY A 642 14.86 9.23 -9.59
C GLY A 642 14.67 9.67 -8.14
N HIS A 643 15.72 9.59 -7.30
CA HIS A 643 15.68 9.97 -5.87
C HIS A 643 16.30 11.35 -5.59
N GLU A 644 17.38 11.72 -6.28
CA GLU A 644 17.98 13.06 -6.15
C GLU A 644 17.65 13.93 -7.36
N MET A 645 17.63 13.30 -8.54
CA MET A 645 17.41 13.95 -9.82
C MET A 645 16.67 13.00 -10.76
N ALA A 646 15.73 13.54 -11.55
CA ALA A 646 14.97 12.76 -12.51
C ALA A 646 15.58 12.77 -13.93
N PHE A 647 16.35 13.81 -14.27
CA PHE A 647 16.99 14.01 -15.57
C PHE A 647 18.13 15.03 -15.44
N ARG A 648 19.15 14.94 -16.29
CA ARG A 648 20.23 15.94 -16.40
C ARG A 648 19.81 17.08 -17.32
N VAL A 649 20.38 18.26 -17.10
CA VAL A 649 20.06 19.48 -17.85
C VAL A 649 21.32 20.07 -18.45
N GLN A 650 21.26 20.40 -19.73
CA GLN A 650 22.31 21.14 -20.42
C GLN A 650 21.73 22.42 -21.02
N PHE A 651 22.23 23.57 -20.58
CA PHE A 651 21.91 24.86 -21.20
C PHE A 651 22.86 25.11 -22.38
N THR A 652 22.28 25.44 -23.53
CA THR A 652 23.02 25.59 -24.79
C THR A 652 23.93 26.81 -24.74
N GLY A 653 25.22 26.60 -24.93
CA GLY A 653 26.22 27.68 -24.92
C GLY A 653 26.54 28.22 -23.53
N GLU A 654 26.13 27.52 -22.46
CA GLU A 654 26.44 27.83 -21.07
C GLU A 654 27.26 26.68 -20.46
N GLY A 655 28.27 27.02 -19.66
CA GLY A 655 29.05 26.05 -18.88
C GLY A 655 28.47 25.95 -17.47
N ALA A 656 28.38 24.73 -16.93
CA ALA A 656 27.94 24.49 -15.56
C ALA A 656 28.90 23.53 -14.84
N GLU A 657 29.20 23.82 -13.58
CA GLU A 657 29.93 22.89 -12.71
C GLU A 657 28.92 21.98 -11.99
N GLY A 658 28.77 20.76 -12.50
CA GLY A 658 27.88 19.74 -11.96
C GLY A 658 26.42 19.85 -12.44
N ASP A 659 25.61 18.83 -12.12
CA ASP A 659 24.25 18.69 -12.65
C ASP A 659 23.16 19.32 -11.75
N ASN A 660 23.45 19.56 -10.46
CA ASN A 660 22.44 19.98 -9.48
C ASN A 660 21.95 21.43 -9.70
N GLY A 661 22.85 22.35 -10.05
CA GLY A 661 22.51 23.74 -10.32
C GLY A 661 21.56 23.89 -11.51
N PRO A 662 21.95 23.42 -12.71
CA PRO A 662 21.10 23.45 -13.89
C PRO A 662 19.74 22.78 -13.70
N TYR A 663 19.70 21.68 -12.95
CA TYR A 663 18.46 20.96 -12.64
C TYR A 663 17.47 21.81 -11.81
N ARG A 664 17.94 22.44 -10.73
CA ARG A 664 17.08 23.32 -9.91
C ARG A 664 16.61 24.53 -10.69
N GLU A 665 17.53 25.11 -11.47
CA GLU A 665 17.26 26.33 -12.22
C GLU A 665 16.23 26.11 -13.33
N CYS A 666 16.30 25.00 -14.08
CA CYS A 666 15.30 24.74 -15.12
C CYS A 666 13.90 24.50 -14.54
N ILE A 667 13.81 23.89 -13.35
CA ILE A 667 12.54 23.63 -12.67
C ILE A 667 11.94 24.95 -12.18
N SER A 668 12.74 25.83 -11.55
CA SER A 668 12.28 27.16 -11.14
C SER A 668 11.84 28.00 -12.35
N ALA A 669 12.62 28.01 -13.43
CA ALA A 669 12.24 28.70 -14.68
C ALA A 669 10.93 28.17 -15.29
N ALA A 670 10.71 26.86 -15.28
CA ALA A 670 9.45 26.27 -15.72
C ALA A 670 8.25 26.65 -14.83
N CYS A 671 8.46 26.77 -13.51
CA CYS A 671 7.41 27.26 -12.59
C CYS A 671 7.08 28.73 -12.87
N CYS A 672 8.10 29.58 -13.06
CA CYS A 672 7.92 30.97 -13.46
C CYS A 672 7.15 31.11 -14.78
N ASP A 673 7.49 30.30 -15.78
CA ASP A 673 6.78 30.28 -17.06
C ASP A 673 5.28 29.95 -16.90
N LEU A 674 4.94 29.00 -16.02
CA LEU A 674 3.55 28.63 -15.73
C LEU A 674 2.76 29.79 -15.11
N GLU A 675 3.35 30.52 -14.16
CA GLU A 675 2.71 31.63 -13.44
C GLU A 675 2.78 32.98 -14.16
N SER A 676 3.66 33.13 -15.15
CA SER A 676 3.85 34.37 -15.94
C SER A 676 2.61 34.84 -16.70
N GLY A 677 1.59 33.99 -16.85
CA GLY A 677 0.43 34.20 -17.70
C GLY A 677 0.68 33.92 -19.19
N ALA A 678 1.93 33.70 -19.61
CA ALA A 678 2.29 33.48 -21.02
C ALA A 678 1.73 32.16 -21.59
N THR A 679 1.64 31.13 -20.77
CA THR A 679 0.96 29.88 -21.15
C THR A 679 -0.53 30.09 -21.34
N GLY A 680 -1.08 31.10 -20.65
CA GLY A 680 -2.48 31.16 -20.31
C GLY A 680 -2.92 29.77 -19.91
N LEU A 681 -2.58 29.25 -18.73
CA LEU A 681 -3.23 28.05 -18.13
C LEU A 681 -3.73 28.32 -16.72
N LEU A 682 -2.94 29.07 -15.98
CA LEU A 682 -3.24 29.56 -14.65
C LEU A 682 -3.91 30.94 -14.75
N LEU A 683 -4.89 31.15 -13.88
CA LEU A 683 -5.53 32.45 -13.65
C LEU A 683 -5.33 32.83 -12.19
N PRO A 684 -5.14 34.12 -11.86
CA PRO A 684 -5.14 34.54 -10.47
C PRO A 684 -6.46 34.15 -9.80
N CYS A 685 -6.38 33.73 -8.55
CA CYS A 685 -7.54 33.42 -7.72
C CYS A 685 -8.52 34.62 -7.70
N PRO A 686 -9.85 34.43 -7.76
CA PRO A 686 -10.81 35.54 -7.72
C PRO A 686 -10.62 36.48 -6.51
N ASN A 687 -10.23 35.92 -5.36
CA ASN A 687 -9.88 36.70 -4.17
C ASN A 687 -8.69 37.66 -4.35
N ALA A 688 -7.85 37.50 -5.39
CA ALA A 688 -6.77 38.44 -5.72
C ALA A 688 -7.28 39.89 -5.96
N ALA A 689 -8.53 40.04 -6.40
CA ALA A 689 -9.17 41.34 -6.58
C ALA A 689 -9.62 42.00 -5.27
N SER A 690 -9.55 41.30 -4.12
CA SER A 690 -10.14 41.74 -2.84
C SER A 690 -9.22 42.58 -1.95
N GLY A 691 -8.05 43.02 -2.43
CA GLY A 691 -7.24 44.04 -1.76
C GLY A 691 -6.68 43.67 -0.38
N GLY A 692 -6.33 42.40 -0.15
CA GLY A 692 -5.53 41.98 1.02
C GLY A 692 -6.27 41.33 2.20
N SER A 693 -7.62 41.37 2.28
CA SER A 693 -8.37 40.79 3.41
C SER A 693 -8.93 39.36 3.20
N ALA A 694 -9.22 38.97 1.96
CA ALA A 694 -9.66 37.62 1.60
C ALA A 694 -8.53 36.58 1.69
N PRO A 695 -8.83 35.29 1.92
CA PRO A 695 -7.83 34.23 1.95
C PRO A 695 -7.33 33.85 0.53
N PHE A 696 -6.13 33.26 0.45
CA PHE A 696 -5.50 32.69 -0.77
C PHE A 696 -5.40 33.62 -2.00
N GLN A 697 -5.27 34.94 -1.79
CA GLN A 697 -5.22 35.94 -2.87
C GLN A 697 -4.01 35.81 -3.79
N HIS A 698 -2.90 35.30 -3.26
CA HIS A 698 -1.65 35.12 -4.00
C HIS A 698 -1.58 33.79 -4.76
N THR A 699 -2.70 33.05 -4.82
CA THR A 699 -2.75 31.72 -5.46
C THR A 699 -3.35 31.78 -6.85
N TYR A 700 -3.13 30.73 -7.63
CA TYR A 700 -3.66 30.54 -8.97
C TYR A 700 -4.69 29.40 -9.03
N ILE A 701 -5.68 29.56 -9.89
CA ILE A 701 -6.64 28.52 -10.29
C ILE A 701 -6.39 28.08 -11.73
N ILE A 702 -6.80 26.87 -12.08
CA ILE A 702 -6.76 26.39 -13.47
C ILE A 702 -7.88 27.07 -14.27
N ARG A 703 -7.59 27.51 -15.49
CA ARG A 703 -8.65 27.97 -16.40
C ARG A 703 -9.50 26.79 -16.87
N HIS A 704 -10.79 26.88 -16.60
CA HIS A 704 -11.78 25.86 -16.95
C HIS A 704 -11.90 25.58 -18.46
N SER A 705 -11.58 26.55 -19.33
CA SER A 705 -11.60 26.37 -20.79
C SER A 705 -10.31 25.82 -21.39
N ALA A 706 -9.28 25.56 -20.58
CA ALA A 706 -8.02 24.97 -21.06
C ALA A 706 -8.23 23.48 -21.37
N ALA A 707 -8.49 23.17 -22.64
CA ALA A 707 -8.79 21.82 -23.12
C ALA A 707 -8.16 21.53 -24.49
N SER A 708 -7.34 22.43 -25.03
CA SER A 708 -6.64 22.21 -26.30
C SER A 708 -5.57 21.12 -26.15
N PRO A 709 -5.14 20.45 -27.24
CA PRO A 709 -4.05 19.48 -27.19
C PRO A 709 -2.77 20.06 -26.54
N SER A 710 -2.45 21.31 -26.86
CA SER A 710 -1.31 22.02 -26.26
C SER A 710 -1.48 22.24 -24.75
N ASP A 711 -2.70 22.55 -24.29
CA ASP A 711 -2.98 22.68 -22.85
C ASP A 711 -2.75 21.34 -22.15
N MET A 712 -3.22 20.24 -22.75
CA MET A 712 -3.08 18.90 -22.20
C MET A 712 -1.61 18.44 -22.14
N GLU A 713 -0.78 18.83 -23.09
CA GLU A 713 0.67 18.60 -23.03
C GLU A 713 1.31 19.28 -21.82
N ILE A 714 0.95 20.54 -21.56
CA ILE A 714 1.49 21.28 -20.41
C ILE A 714 0.92 20.76 -19.09
N PHE A 715 -0.36 20.36 -19.02
CA PHE A 715 -0.91 19.69 -17.85
C PHE A 715 -0.21 18.35 -17.58
N ALA A 716 0.10 17.58 -18.63
CA ALA A 716 0.87 16.35 -18.51
C ALA A 716 2.28 16.62 -17.97
N LEU A 717 2.94 17.69 -18.43
CA LEU A 717 4.22 18.13 -17.87
C LEU A 717 4.08 18.55 -16.40
N MET A 718 3.08 19.36 -16.06
CA MET A 718 2.83 19.81 -14.68
C MET A 718 2.64 18.60 -13.75
N GLY A 719 1.85 17.60 -14.15
CA GLY A 719 1.70 16.35 -13.41
C GLY A 719 3.00 15.57 -13.24
N ARG A 720 3.85 15.52 -14.28
CA ARG A 720 5.18 14.90 -14.19
C ARG A 720 6.08 15.66 -13.22
N LEU A 721 6.10 16.99 -13.27
CA LEU A 721 6.89 17.82 -12.36
C LEU A 721 6.45 17.63 -10.90
N LEU A 722 5.14 17.56 -10.63
CA LEU A 722 4.63 17.24 -9.29
C LEU A 722 5.13 15.88 -8.80
N GLY A 723 5.08 14.86 -9.66
CA GLY A 723 5.61 13.52 -9.34
C GLY A 723 7.12 13.50 -9.13
N VAL A 724 7.87 14.27 -9.93
CA VAL A 724 9.32 14.46 -9.76
C VAL A 724 9.63 15.14 -8.43
N ALA A 725 8.94 16.24 -8.11
CA ALA A 725 9.12 16.99 -6.86
C ALA A 725 8.88 16.11 -5.62
N MET A 726 7.83 15.30 -5.63
CA MET A 726 7.55 14.35 -4.54
C MET A 726 8.67 13.33 -4.30
N ARG A 727 9.34 12.91 -5.39
CA ARG A 727 10.43 11.93 -5.38
C ARG A 727 11.78 12.53 -5.04
N THR A 728 12.15 13.64 -5.68
CA THR A 728 13.45 14.29 -5.49
C THR A 728 13.49 15.21 -4.29
N LYS A 729 12.35 15.42 -3.62
CA LYS A 729 12.20 16.37 -2.50
C LYS A 729 12.61 17.80 -2.88
N LEU A 730 12.54 18.13 -4.17
CA LEU A 730 12.76 19.48 -4.66
C LEU A 730 11.39 20.19 -4.72
N PRO A 731 11.13 21.19 -3.87
CA PRO A 731 9.86 21.91 -3.90
C PRO A 731 9.69 22.64 -5.23
N LEU A 732 8.45 22.65 -5.75
CA LEU A 732 8.07 23.50 -6.87
C LEU A 732 7.59 24.84 -6.30
N GLU A 733 8.11 25.93 -6.83
CA GLU A 733 7.71 27.30 -6.48
C GLU A 733 6.39 27.67 -7.19
N LEU A 734 5.34 26.85 -6.97
CA LEU A 734 4.01 27.02 -7.56
C LEU A 734 2.98 27.36 -6.47
N HIS A 735 2.32 28.50 -6.62
CA HIS A 735 1.34 29.07 -5.71
C HIS A 735 -0.08 28.65 -6.13
N LEU A 736 -0.42 27.36 -6.01
CA LEU A 736 -1.70 26.83 -6.48
C LEU A 736 -2.78 26.87 -5.39
N SER A 737 -4.01 27.20 -5.79
CA SER A 737 -5.17 27.25 -4.89
C SER A 737 -5.48 25.88 -4.26
N PRO A 738 -5.95 25.82 -2.99
CA PRO A 738 -6.44 24.60 -2.34
C PRO A 738 -7.44 23.79 -3.16
N LEU A 739 -8.21 24.46 -4.03
CA LEU A 739 -9.16 23.82 -4.94
C LEU A 739 -8.50 22.74 -5.81
N LEU A 740 -7.29 22.98 -6.30
CA LEU A 740 -6.56 22.01 -7.11
C LEU A 740 -6.20 20.77 -6.29
N TRP A 741 -5.65 20.98 -5.10
CA TRP A 741 -5.24 19.89 -4.21
C TRP A 741 -6.42 19.03 -3.79
N MET A 742 -7.56 19.66 -3.46
CA MET A 742 -8.80 18.94 -3.16
C MET A 742 -9.25 18.06 -4.33
N ARG A 743 -9.18 18.57 -5.57
CA ARG A 743 -9.54 17.79 -6.76
C ARG A 743 -8.62 16.61 -6.98
N LEU A 744 -7.31 16.80 -6.81
CA LEU A 744 -6.32 15.72 -6.96
C LEU A 744 -6.52 14.59 -5.95
N VAL A 745 -7.00 14.90 -4.74
CA VAL A 745 -7.28 13.89 -3.70
C VAL A 745 -8.73 13.40 -3.68
N GLY A 746 -9.56 13.78 -4.65
CA GLY A 746 -10.96 13.37 -4.74
C GLY A 746 -11.87 13.96 -3.66
N GLN A 747 -11.44 15.02 -2.97
CA GLN A 747 -12.26 15.71 -1.97
C GLN A 747 -13.35 16.54 -2.66
N LYS A 748 -14.61 16.34 -2.23
CA LYS A 748 -15.73 17.15 -2.70
C LYS A 748 -15.66 18.55 -2.07
N PRO A 749 -15.66 19.63 -2.88
CA PRO A 749 -15.71 20.99 -2.34
C PRO A 749 -17.06 21.23 -1.65
N SER A 750 -17.05 22.06 -0.60
CA SER A 750 -18.23 22.50 0.16
C SER A 750 -18.48 23.98 -0.14
N SER A 751 -19.63 24.50 0.29
CA SER A 751 -19.92 25.94 0.23
C SER A 751 -18.84 26.76 0.94
N SER A 752 -18.42 26.35 2.14
CA SER A 752 -17.36 27.03 2.89
C SER A 752 -16.04 27.13 2.13
N HIS A 753 -15.69 26.13 1.32
CA HIS A 753 -14.50 26.17 0.47
C HIS A 753 -14.60 27.27 -0.60
N LEU A 754 -15.79 27.58 -1.11
CA LEU A 754 -15.98 28.66 -2.09
C LEU A 754 -15.50 30.01 -1.52
N GLY A 755 -15.78 30.29 -0.25
CA GLY A 755 -15.29 31.51 0.40
C GLY A 755 -13.77 31.63 0.45
N MET A 756 -13.05 30.51 0.38
CA MET A 756 -11.58 30.49 0.40
C MET A 756 -10.97 31.01 -0.91
N PHE A 757 -11.67 30.94 -2.04
CA PHE A 757 -11.13 31.36 -3.34
C PHE A 757 -12.00 32.39 -4.07
N ASP A 758 -13.30 32.47 -3.75
CA ASP A 758 -14.23 33.48 -4.25
C ASP A 758 -15.21 33.90 -3.14
N ALA A 759 -14.73 34.76 -2.25
CA ALA A 759 -15.49 35.29 -1.13
C ALA A 759 -16.68 36.16 -1.58
N HIS A 760 -16.63 36.72 -2.79
CA HIS A 760 -17.73 37.50 -3.34
C HIS A 760 -18.87 36.58 -3.80
N ALA A 761 -18.57 35.55 -4.60
CA ALA A 761 -19.56 34.56 -5.02
C ALA A 761 -20.13 33.77 -3.84
N HIS A 762 -19.30 33.44 -2.84
CA HIS A 762 -19.78 32.78 -1.62
C HIS A 762 -20.84 33.62 -0.89
N ARG A 763 -20.57 34.92 -0.69
CA ARG A 763 -21.55 35.84 -0.08
C ARG A 763 -22.82 35.96 -0.90
N ALA A 764 -22.71 36.19 -2.21
CA ALA A 764 -23.86 36.28 -3.10
C ALA A 764 -24.73 35.00 -3.08
N LEU A 765 -24.13 33.81 -3.01
CA LEU A 765 -24.89 32.55 -2.88
C LEU A 765 -25.49 32.37 -1.49
N SER A 766 -24.83 32.87 -0.45
CA SER A 766 -25.34 32.83 0.93
C SER A 766 -26.55 33.76 1.10
N ASP A 767 -26.59 34.86 0.36
CA ASP A 767 -27.72 35.81 0.35
C ASP A 767 -28.95 35.27 -0.42
N ILE A 768 -28.77 34.24 -1.25
CA ILE A 768 -29.84 33.61 -2.04
C ILE A 768 -30.46 32.39 -1.31
N ALA A 769 -29.71 31.75 -0.42
CA ALA A 769 -30.10 30.55 0.34
C ALA A 769 -30.83 30.92 1.64
#